data_AF-A0AAV4RNN2-F1
#
_entry.id   AF-A0AAV4RNN2-F1
#
_cell.length_a   1.000
_cell.length_b   1.000
_cell.length_c   1.000
_cell.angle_alpha   90.00
_cell.angle_beta   90.00
_cell.angle_gamma   90.00
#
_symmetry.space_group_name_H-M   'P 1'
#
loop_
_entity.id
_entity.type
_entity.pdbx_description
1 polymer ?
#
loop_
_entity_poly.entity_id
_entity_poly.type
_entity_poly.pdbx_seq_one_letter_code
_entity_poly.pdbx_strand_id
1 'polypeptide(L)'
;MEVLNECSISNKAYTIGGVPILFPYKAYPSQITMMDKIIKCLNKKQNCLLESPTGSGKSLALLCACLAWQKKVRKEIDRQEFELENELNVHGVAVPDETKNVNLAQANIHNTENKSMGINYTDNHDLDEVISKIKYKEMKNRKGGTLLLDGLGRESYKPSIPVLDKASTNTIDNSKNYSSKASTINIVGSSQKKFAAEDDLDDFQPVKKYRSSMDNNFNITIQTNSSADACLEQSMNISACETDSPKPEIINSLSDCSSVCCDSPNEKEKHSKDVKESTIPNKLPRIYFGTRTHKQIEQIIRELKKTPYKNSKMVILSSRERTCIHPEASKADNKNDACDELIKADGGPACKFFRNAKSISHCHPAKFGNAFDLEDFVGTCKRVRACPYFASRELLLTSDIIFCPYNYLIDPLIRSAMSISLKGNIVVTDEAHNIEDSARDAASGKISLSQLEETVLNLEKARRYSKTIPECYELVEKTLSNLVSWLKGNIHNLTDYTTFDSSAKVFAGDIMLAILNYVELGPEHFPLFKKTFEKILAEETESEKEQIVDMDKPKLLGSTLQCLKTLTQILSYILKDNLIFVPDYRCVIIKSKVSSQSKKKYLPTSSFQITLNFWCLNPSVAFSDLKNVIHSIIVASGTLSPLASFQTELGMPFQISLEANHVISKSQLWVGTVGKGPNNNILNATYHNTSTFAFQDDVGELIYQVCCVIPHGVLCFCLLTVC
;
A
#
# COMPACT_ATOMS: atom_id res chain seq x y z
N MET A 1 -13.41 35.01 37.81
CA MET A 1 -12.81 33.94 38.64
C MET A 1 -12.39 32.80 37.70
N GLU A 2 -11.51 33.11 36.75
CA GLU A 2 -10.91 32.15 35.82
C GLU A 2 -9.39 32.28 36.02
N VAL A 3 -8.82 31.33 36.76
CA VAL A 3 -7.36 31.14 36.79
C VAL A 3 -7.08 29.96 35.88
N LEU A 4 -6.56 30.27 34.71
CA LEU A 4 -6.00 29.34 33.75
C LEU A 4 -4.82 28.61 34.39
N ASN A 5 -4.97 27.31 34.62
CA ASN A 5 -3.84 26.41 34.84
C ASN A 5 -3.12 26.20 33.50
N GLU A 6 -2.23 27.12 33.13
CA GLU A 6 -1.14 26.80 32.20
C GLU A 6 -0.15 25.89 32.94
N CYS A 7 -0.34 24.58 32.83
CA CYS A 7 0.64 23.61 33.29
C CYS A 7 1.89 23.76 32.41
N SER A 8 2.95 24.37 32.96
CA SER A 8 4.23 24.56 32.30
C SER A 8 4.81 23.20 31.86
N ILE A 9 4.76 22.92 30.55
CA ILE A 9 5.36 21.71 29.96
C ILE A 9 6.88 21.82 30.12
N SER A 10 7.44 21.09 31.10
CA SER A 10 8.89 20.96 31.27
C SER A 10 9.46 20.04 30.19
N ASN A 11 9.84 20.63 29.05
CA ASN A 11 10.50 19.90 27.98
C ASN A 11 11.89 19.45 28.42
N LYS A 12 12.21 18.16 28.25
CA LYS A 12 13.54 17.62 28.49
C LYS A 12 14.29 17.42 27.18
N ALA A 13 15.56 17.81 27.14
CA ALA A 13 16.43 17.61 26.00
C ALA A 13 17.27 16.33 26.19
N TYR A 14 17.28 15.49 25.17
CA TYR A 14 18.09 14.27 25.10
C TYR A 14 18.98 14.35 23.86
N THR A 15 20.30 14.29 24.04
CA THR A 15 21.24 14.27 22.90
C THR A 15 21.56 12.82 22.56
N ILE A 16 21.01 12.33 21.46
CA ILE A 16 21.13 10.93 21.04
C ILE A 16 21.73 10.93 19.63
N GLY A 17 22.84 10.20 19.41
CA GLY A 17 23.50 10.14 18.10
C GLY A 17 23.86 11.52 17.51
N GLY A 18 24.16 12.51 18.37
CA GLY A 18 24.43 13.89 17.97
C GLY A 18 23.19 14.67 17.50
N VAL A 19 21.99 14.21 17.85
CA VAL A 19 20.70 14.88 17.57
C VAL A 19 20.09 15.33 18.89
N PRO A 20 19.84 16.64 19.09
CA PRO A 20 19.14 17.13 20.28
C PRO A 20 17.63 16.92 20.14
N ILE A 21 17.10 15.93 20.86
CA ILE A 21 15.68 15.59 20.88
C ILE A 21 15.02 16.26 22.08
N LEU A 22 14.13 17.21 21.82
CA LEU A 22 13.21 17.72 22.84
C LEU A 22 12.05 16.75 23.01
N PHE A 23 11.77 16.34 24.24
CA PHE A 23 10.69 15.44 24.61
C PHE A 23 9.77 16.12 25.63
N PRO A 24 8.44 15.96 25.54
CA PRO A 24 7.49 16.73 26.36
C PRO A 24 7.49 16.37 27.85
N TYR A 25 8.10 15.24 28.23
CA TYR A 25 8.23 14.80 29.62
C TYR A 25 9.52 14.00 29.81
N LYS A 26 9.74 13.42 30.99
CA LYS A 26 10.87 12.51 31.23
C LYS A 26 10.63 11.19 30.48
N ALA A 27 11.35 10.97 29.38
CA ALA A 27 11.24 9.76 28.58
C ALA A 27 11.55 8.50 29.41
N TYR A 28 10.77 7.44 29.18
CA TYR A 28 11.02 6.11 29.74
C TYR A 28 12.29 5.49 29.13
N PRO A 29 12.96 4.55 29.83
CA PRO A 29 14.12 3.87 29.27
C PRO A 29 13.86 3.21 27.91
N SER A 30 12.68 2.59 27.72
CA SER A 30 12.27 1.99 26.44
C SER A 30 12.16 3.04 25.32
N GLN A 31 11.62 4.22 25.61
CA GLN A 31 11.53 5.34 24.66
C GLN A 31 12.93 5.85 24.28
N ILE A 32 13.85 5.97 25.23
CA ILE A 32 15.24 6.39 24.96
C ILE A 32 15.93 5.39 24.04
N THR A 33 15.80 4.08 24.32
CA THR A 33 16.34 3.03 23.45
C THR A 33 15.71 3.08 22.05
N MET A 34 14.40 3.28 21.96
CA MET A 34 13.71 3.42 20.68
C MET A 34 14.22 4.63 19.89
N MET A 35 14.35 5.79 20.53
CA MET A 35 14.92 7.00 19.92
C MET A 35 16.36 6.78 19.45
N ASP A 36 17.19 6.06 20.21
CA ASP A 36 18.56 5.69 19.78
C ASP A 36 18.57 4.87 18.49
N LYS A 37 17.73 3.83 18.40
CA LYS A 37 17.62 3.02 17.19
C LYS A 37 17.12 3.82 15.99
N ILE A 38 16.14 4.70 16.20
CA ILE A 38 15.60 5.58 15.16
C ILE A 38 16.70 6.53 14.65
N ILE A 39 17.41 7.23 15.54
CA ILE A 39 18.48 8.15 15.12
C ILE A 39 19.61 7.39 14.41
N LYS A 40 19.99 6.21 14.90
CA LYS A 40 20.99 5.35 14.24
C LYS A 40 20.54 4.93 12.84
N CYS A 41 19.28 4.56 12.68
CA CYS A 41 18.65 4.21 11.40
C CYS A 41 18.73 5.35 10.39
N LEU A 42 18.29 6.54 10.80
CA LEU A 42 18.30 7.72 9.95
C LEU A 42 19.74 8.15 9.60
N ASN A 43 20.64 8.22 10.57
CA ASN A 43 22.04 8.58 10.29
C ASN A 43 22.75 7.62 9.34
N LYS A 44 22.39 6.32 9.35
CA LYS A 44 23.01 5.29 8.50
C LYS A 44 22.27 5.03 7.19
N LYS A 45 21.13 5.68 6.93
CA LYS A 45 20.25 5.38 5.77
C LYS A 45 19.88 3.89 5.71
N GLN A 46 19.58 3.31 6.88
CA GLN A 46 19.19 1.91 7.04
C GLN A 46 17.69 1.81 7.32
N ASN A 47 17.14 0.60 7.28
CA ASN A 47 15.77 0.33 7.71
C ASN A 47 15.75 -0.17 9.15
N CYS A 48 14.66 0.15 9.86
CA CYS A 48 14.51 -0.18 11.26
C CYS A 48 13.17 -0.87 11.58
N LEU A 49 13.23 -1.92 12.38
CA LEU A 49 12.07 -2.69 12.84
C LEU A 49 11.99 -2.61 14.37
N LEU A 50 10.88 -2.10 14.89
CA LEU A 50 10.73 -1.75 16.30
C LEU A 50 9.48 -2.42 16.88
N GLU A 51 9.67 -3.44 17.69
CA GLU A 51 8.63 -4.00 18.55
C GLU A 51 8.70 -3.30 19.92
N SER A 52 7.56 -2.79 20.38
CA SER A 52 7.45 -2.28 21.75
C SER A 52 6.00 -2.35 22.24
N PRO A 53 5.75 -2.88 23.45
CA PRO A 53 4.39 -3.09 23.96
C PRO A 53 3.49 -1.85 23.89
N THR A 54 2.19 -2.07 23.80
CA THR A 54 1.19 -0.99 23.86
C THR A 54 1.33 -0.18 25.15
N GLY A 55 1.05 1.12 25.09
CA GLY A 55 1.19 2.03 26.24
C GLY A 55 2.63 2.49 26.55
N SER A 56 3.67 1.97 25.89
CA SER A 56 5.07 2.42 26.06
C SER A 56 5.39 3.81 25.46
N GLY A 57 4.41 4.45 24.80
CA GLY A 57 4.58 5.75 24.14
C GLY A 57 5.41 5.69 22.85
N LYS A 58 5.29 4.60 22.08
CA LYS A 58 5.92 4.37 20.77
C LYS A 58 5.78 5.56 19.82
N SER A 59 4.54 5.97 19.54
CA SER A 59 4.22 7.00 18.57
C SER A 59 4.89 8.32 18.88
N LEU A 60 4.99 8.66 20.18
CA LEU A 60 5.66 9.88 20.62
C LEU A 60 7.18 9.82 20.43
N ALA A 61 7.80 8.67 20.71
CA ALA A 61 9.23 8.45 20.45
C ALA A 61 9.55 8.53 18.95
N LEU A 62 8.70 7.91 18.10
CA LEU A 62 8.79 8.00 16.63
C LEU A 62 8.73 9.45 16.15
N LEU A 63 7.69 10.20 16.56
CA LEU A 63 7.50 11.60 16.18
C LEU A 63 8.69 12.47 16.60
N CYS A 64 9.06 12.43 17.88
CA CYS A 64 10.09 13.32 18.41
C CYS A 64 11.46 13.02 17.79
N ALA A 65 11.84 11.76 17.63
CA ALA A 65 13.12 11.39 17.04
C ALA A 65 13.20 11.78 15.55
N CYS A 66 12.16 11.49 14.76
CA CYS A 66 12.18 11.80 13.32
C CYS A 66 12.18 13.32 13.07
N LEU A 67 11.34 14.08 13.77
CA LEU A 67 11.27 15.54 13.62
C LEU A 67 12.53 16.23 14.15
N ALA A 68 13.13 15.74 15.24
CA ALA A 68 14.40 16.26 15.74
C ALA A 68 15.53 16.03 14.74
N TRP A 69 15.61 14.83 14.17
CA TRP A 69 16.60 14.51 13.15
C TRP A 69 16.44 15.39 11.91
N GLN A 70 15.22 15.52 11.38
CA GLN A 70 14.92 16.36 10.23
C GLN A 70 15.27 17.83 10.51
N LYS A 71 14.97 18.35 11.71
CA LYS A 71 15.33 19.71 12.12
C LYS A 71 16.86 19.91 12.19
N LYS A 72 17.62 18.91 12.60
CA LYS A 72 19.09 18.95 12.56
C LYS A 72 19.58 19.02 11.11
N VAL A 73 19.09 18.14 10.24
CA VAL A 73 19.48 18.10 8.83
C VAL A 73 19.15 19.41 8.13
N ARG A 74 17.98 20.01 8.40
CA ARG A 74 17.63 21.35 7.90
C ARG A 74 18.70 22.39 8.26
N LYS A 75 19.11 22.45 9.53
CA LYS A 75 20.16 23.39 9.97
C LYS A 75 21.52 23.13 9.30
N GLU A 76 21.82 21.88 8.98
CA GLU A 76 23.06 21.53 8.29
C GLU A 76 23.02 21.97 6.82
N ILE A 77 21.88 21.77 6.14
CA ILE A 77 21.64 22.27 4.77
C ILE A 77 21.70 23.80 4.76
N ASP A 78 20.96 24.49 5.64
CA ASP A 78 20.92 25.96 5.71
C ASP A 78 22.34 26.53 5.95
N ARG A 79 23.17 25.85 6.76
CA ARG A 79 24.56 26.24 7.00
C ARG A 79 25.42 26.08 5.74
N GLN A 80 25.26 24.97 5.01
CA GLN A 80 26.00 24.73 3.76
C GLN A 80 25.60 25.73 2.68
N GLU A 81 24.31 26.05 2.55
CA GLU A 81 23.81 27.06 1.62
C GLU A 81 24.43 28.43 1.95
N PHE A 82 24.45 28.81 3.22
CA PHE A 82 25.09 30.06 3.68
C PHE A 82 26.60 30.09 3.42
N GLU A 83 27.32 28.99 3.67
CA GLU A 83 28.76 28.88 3.40
C GLU A 83 29.04 29.04 1.89
N LEU A 84 28.26 28.38 1.03
CA LEU A 84 28.38 28.46 -0.43
C LEU A 84 28.08 29.89 -0.96
N GLU A 85 27.03 30.54 -0.45
CA GLU A 85 26.70 31.92 -0.79
C GLU A 85 27.84 32.88 -0.44
N ASN A 86 28.49 32.68 0.71
CA ASN A 86 29.63 33.49 1.13
C ASN A 86 30.86 33.25 0.24
N GLU A 87 31.17 32.01 -0.15
CA GLU A 87 32.28 31.70 -1.06
C GLU A 87 32.08 32.34 -2.44
N LEU A 88 30.86 32.30 -2.99
CA LEU A 88 30.52 32.93 -4.27
C LEU A 88 30.67 34.46 -4.21
N ASN A 89 30.23 35.08 -3.10
CA ASN A 89 30.36 36.52 -2.89
C ASN A 89 31.83 36.97 -2.75
N VAL A 90 32.68 36.17 -2.11
CA VAL A 90 34.13 36.48 -1.95
C VAL A 90 34.88 36.44 -3.28
N HIS A 91 34.43 35.60 -4.24
CA HIS A 91 35.06 35.50 -5.57
C HIS A 91 34.52 36.51 -6.60
N GLY A 92 33.71 37.49 -6.19
CA GLY A 92 33.21 38.54 -7.07
C GLY A 92 32.23 38.04 -8.14
N VAL A 93 31.70 36.82 -7.97
CA VAL A 93 30.64 36.29 -8.82
C VAL A 93 29.33 36.79 -8.23
N ALA A 94 28.75 37.82 -8.85
CA ALA A 94 27.41 38.26 -8.49
C ALA A 94 26.46 37.08 -8.66
N VAL A 95 25.85 36.64 -7.57
CA VAL A 95 24.81 35.61 -7.63
C VAL A 95 23.63 36.23 -8.39
N PRO A 96 23.19 35.69 -9.55
CA PRO A 96 22.02 36.20 -10.23
C PRO A 96 20.82 36.15 -9.28
N ASP A 97 20.03 37.22 -9.23
CA ASP A 97 18.87 37.37 -8.33
C ASP A 97 17.83 36.23 -8.46
N GLU A 98 17.94 35.41 -9.52
CA GLU A 98 17.15 34.20 -9.73
C GLU A 98 17.44 33.06 -8.72
N THR A 99 18.58 33.06 -8.05
CA THR A 99 18.96 32.03 -7.07
C THR A 99 18.25 32.15 -5.72
N LYS A 100 17.89 33.37 -5.29
CA LYS A 100 17.06 33.58 -4.09
C LYS A 100 15.66 32.99 -4.22
N ASN A 101 15.21 32.76 -5.46
CA ASN A 101 13.92 32.12 -5.75
C ASN A 101 14.00 30.60 -5.89
N VAL A 102 15.16 29.96 -5.73
CA VAL A 102 15.28 28.49 -5.91
C VAL A 102 14.54 27.70 -4.83
N ASN A 103 14.35 28.27 -3.63
CA ASN A 103 13.52 27.67 -2.58
C ASN A 103 11.99 27.89 -2.76
N LEU A 104 11.58 28.70 -3.74
CA LEU A 104 10.19 28.80 -4.24
C LEU A 104 10.02 28.09 -5.60
N ALA A 105 11.10 27.95 -6.38
CA ALA A 105 11.11 27.32 -7.70
C ALA A 105 11.35 25.81 -7.68
N GLN A 106 11.76 25.21 -6.55
CA GLN A 106 11.78 23.75 -6.40
C GLN A 106 10.39 23.11 -6.23
N ALA A 107 9.32 23.92 -6.23
CA ALA A 107 7.95 23.48 -6.50
C ALA A 107 7.64 23.39 -8.01
N ASN A 108 8.53 23.84 -8.90
CA ASN A 108 8.30 23.92 -10.35
C ASN A 108 9.20 23.05 -11.23
N ILE A 109 10.04 22.16 -10.68
CA ILE A 109 10.78 21.14 -11.48
C ILE A 109 9.93 19.87 -11.71
N HIS A 110 8.63 20.06 -11.89
CA HIS A 110 7.74 19.10 -12.55
C HIS A 110 6.87 19.74 -13.64
N ASN A 111 7.29 20.91 -14.15
CA ASN A 111 6.62 21.64 -15.23
C ASN A 111 7.57 22.01 -16.40
N THR A 112 8.62 21.23 -16.66
CA THR A 112 9.42 21.33 -17.90
C THR A 112 9.20 20.16 -18.86
N GLU A 113 7.92 19.81 -19.02
CA GLU A 113 7.34 19.44 -20.32
C GLU A 113 6.02 20.23 -20.37
N ASN A 114 5.83 21.06 -21.40
CA ASN A 114 4.73 22.01 -21.63
C ASN A 114 5.00 23.48 -21.28
N LYS A 115 5.75 24.15 -22.18
CA LYS A 115 5.35 25.47 -22.70
C LYS A 115 6.11 25.79 -23.99
N SER A 116 5.43 25.67 -25.13
CA SER A 116 5.77 26.39 -26.35
C SER A 116 4.59 27.30 -26.72
N MET A 117 4.77 28.61 -26.55
CA MET A 117 4.32 29.60 -27.53
C MET A 117 4.92 30.98 -27.21
N GLY A 118 5.78 31.43 -28.12
CA GLY A 118 5.67 32.76 -28.71
C GLY A 118 6.34 33.93 -28.01
N ILE A 119 7.67 33.91 -27.81
CA ILE A 119 8.48 35.13 -27.83
C ILE A 119 9.78 34.83 -28.60
N ASN A 120 9.96 35.47 -29.75
CA ASN A 120 11.22 35.47 -30.50
C ASN A 120 12.28 36.22 -29.69
N TYR A 121 13.34 35.53 -29.25
CA TYR A 121 14.66 36.13 -29.04
C TYR A 121 15.76 35.12 -29.38
N THR A 122 16.72 35.63 -30.13
CA THR A 122 17.92 35.00 -30.68
C THR A 122 18.97 34.72 -29.60
N ASP A 123 19.78 33.69 -29.87
CA ASP A 123 21.13 33.41 -29.35
C ASP A 123 21.29 33.03 -27.87
N ASN A 124 21.26 31.72 -27.63
CA ASN A 124 21.63 31.07 -26.37
C ASN A 124 23.05 30.44 -26.49
N HIS A 125 24.02 31.21 -26.99
CA HIS A 125 25.38 30.71 -27.30
C HIS A 125 26.36 30.82 -26.12
N ASP A 126 26.02 31.53 -25.02
CA ASP A 126 26.94 31.79 -23.90
C ASP A 126 26.92 30.72 -22.79
N LEU A 127 25.82 29.97 -22.60
CA LEU A 127 25.72 28.98 -21.52
C LEU A 127 26.50 27.68 -21.84
N ASP A 128 26.47 27.25 -23.10
CA ASP A 128 27.22 26.09 -23.56
C ASP A 128 28.73 26.37 -23.63
N GLU A 129 29.14 27.63 -23.81
CA GLU A 129 30.54 28.05 -23.73
C GLU A 129 31.07 28.03 -22.28
N VAL A 130 30.23 28.34 -21.30
CA VAL A 130 30.60 28.26 -19.87
C VAL A 130 30.65 26.82 -19.38
N ILE A 131 29.68 25.98 -19.78
CA ILE A 131 29.67 24.54 -19.43
C ILE A 131 30.83 23.80 -20.10
N SER A 132 31.18 24.16 -21.34
CA SER A 132 32.36 23.61 -22.02
C SER A 132 33.67 24.07 -21.37
N LYS A 133 33.79 25.33 -20.91
CA LYS A 133 34.97 25.83 -20.17
C LYS A 133 35.15 25.19 -18.78
N ILE A 134 34.06 24.84 -18.08
CA ILE A 134 34.10 24.13 -16.79
C ILE A 134 34.52 22.67 -17.00
N LYS A 135 33.95 21.97 -17.98
CA LYS A 135 34.36 20.61 -18.35
C LYS A 135 35.79 20.54 -18.89
N TYR A 136 36.27 21.59 -19.56
CA TYR A 136 37.64 21.68 -20.07
C TYR A 136 38.69 21.88 -18.95
N LYS A 137 38.30 22.48 -17.81
CA LYS A 137 39.16 22.64 -16.63
C LYS A 137 39.27 21.35 -15.81
N GLU A 138 38.18 20.58 -15.72
CA GLU A 138 38.17 19.28 -15.01
C GLU A 138 38.87 18.16 -15.81
N MET A 139 38.82 18.22 -17.15
CA MET A 139 39.53 17.26 -18.01
C MET A 139 41.05 17.49 -18.10
N LYS A 140 41.56 18.69 -17.77
CA LYS A 140 43.01 18.95 -17.73
C LYS A 140 43.70 18.40 -16.48
N ASN A 141 42.95 18.15 -15.41
CA ASN A 141 43.46 17.54 -14.17
C ASN A 141 43.41 16.01 -14.16
N ARG A 142 42.96 15.39 -15.26
CA ARG A 142 42.89 13.92 -15.40
C ARG A 142 43.26 13.49 -16.82
N LYS A 143 44.55 13.59 -17.17
CA LYS A 143 45.10 12.83 -18.31
C LYS A 143 46.47 12.28 -17.96
N GLY A 144 46.50 10.96 -17.76
CA GLY A 144 47.62 10.09 -18.07
C GLY A 144 47.03 8.71 -18.37
N GLY A 145 46.92 8.34 -19.65
CA GLY A 145 46.45 7.00 -20.04
C GLY A 145 45.81 6.93 -21.43
N THR A 146 46.43 6.17 -22.32
CA THR A 146 46.30 6.13 -23.79
C THR A 146 45.22 5.15 -24.32
N LEU A 147 44.51 5.58 -25.39
CA LEU A 147 43.82 4.90 -26.51
C LEU A 147 43.52 3.37 -26.52
N LEU A 148 42.30 2.99 -26.99
CA LEU A 148 42.04 2.37 -28.31
C LEU A 148 40.53 2.10 -28.57
N LEU A 149 40.10 2.31 -29.82
CA LEU A 149 38.77 2.10 -30.41
C LEU A 149 38.87 0.98 -31.46
N ASP A 150 37.82 0.15 -31.58
CA ASP A 150 37.30 -0.55 -32.77
C ASP A 150 36.02 -1.30 -32.31
N GLY A 151 34.88 -1.45 -33.00
CA GLY A 151 34.45 -1.18 -34.36
C GLY A 151 33.49 -2.30 -34.83
N LEU A 152 32.25 -1.96 -35.20
CA LEU A 152 31.31 -2.67 -36.13
C LEU A 152 30.72 -4.04 -35.67
N GLY A 153 29.51 -4.49 -36.03
CA GLY A 153 28.53 -4.07 -37.04
C GLY A 153 27.19 -4.82 -36.90
N ARG A 154 26.21 -4.38 -37.71
CA ARG A 154 24.83 -4.89 -37.86
C ARG A 154 24.79 -6.12 -38.77
N GLU A 155 23.80 -6.99 -38.60
CA GLU A 155 23.24 -7.79 -39.70
C GLU A 155 21.75 -8.13 -39.49
N SER A 156 21.04 -8.25 -40.60
CA SER A 156 19.57 -8.31 -40.75
C SER A 156 19.21 -9.63 -41.42
N TYR A 157 18.14 -10.33 -41.01
CA TYR A 157 17.54 -11.40 -41.82
C TYR A 157 16.03 -11.56 -41.59
N LYS A 158 15.29 -11.57 -42.71
CA LYS A 158 13.93 -12.11 -42.94
C LYS A 158 14.14 -13.41 -43.76
N PRO A 159 13.23 -14.42 -43.76
CA PRO A 159 12.12 -14.39 -44.74
C PRO A 159 10.85 -15.27 -44.49
N SER A 160 9.77 -14.86 -45.19
CA SER A 160 8.75 -15.63 -45.95
C SER A 160 7.70 -16.59 -45.34
N ILE A 161 6.49 -16.43 -45.91
CA ILE A 161 5.18 -17.09 -45.77
C ILE A 161 5.05 -18.27 -46.76
N PRO A 162 4.10 -19.21 -46.53
CA PRO A 162 3.25 -19.67 -47.64
C PRO A 162 1.73 -19.70 -47.32
N VAL A 163 0.94 -19.53 -48.39
CA VAL A 163 -0.52 -19.51 -48.53
C VAL A 163 -1.02 -20.88 -49.00
N LEU A 164 -2.24 -21.31 -48.62
CA LEU A 164 -3.13 -22.18 -49.41
C LEU A 164 -4.56 -22.27 -48.82
N ASP A 165 -5.47 -22.86 -49.60
CA ASP A 165 -6.79 -22.36 -50.01
C ASP A 165 -8.06 -22.91 -49.31
N LYS A 166 -9.18 -22.27 -49.72
CA LYS A 166 -10.63 -22.46 -49.44
C LYS A 166 -11.25 -23.83 -49.78
N ALA A 167 -12.37 -24.17 -49.10
CA ALA A 167 -13.61 -24.84 -49.60
C ALA A 167 -14.60 -25.06 -48.42
N SER A 168 -15.77 -24.41 -48.30
CA SER A 168 -17.11 -24.62 -48.91
C SER A 168 -18.14 -25.34 -48.00
N THR A 169 -19.21 -24.59 -47.65
CA THR A 169 -20.66 -24.92 -47.54
C THR A 169 -21.14 -26.24 -46.92
N ASN A 170 -22.06 -26.16 -45.93
CA ASN A 170 -23.45 -26.62 -46.09
C ASN A 170 -24.37 -26.25 -44.90
N THR A 171 -25.59 -25.89 -45.26
CA THR A 171 -26.83 -25.65 -44.49
C THR A 171 -27.40 -26.92 -43.84
N ILE A 172 -28.23 -26.78 -42.80
CA ILE A 172 -29.60 -27.37 -42.70
C ILE A 172 -30.32 -26.87 -41.42
N ASP A 173 -31.58 -26.47 -41.64
CA ASP A 173 -32.67 -26.16 -40.72
C ASP A 173 -33.05 -27.29 -39.74
N ASN A 174 -33.60 -26.94 -38.56
CA ASN A 174 -35.03 -27.17 -38.26
C ASN A 174 -35.42 -26.83 -36.81
N SER A 175 -36.16 -25.72 -36.69
CA SER A 175 -37.53 -25.57 -36.17
C SER A 175 -38.10 -26.40 -34.98
N LYS A 176 -38.98 -25.67 -34.25
CA LYS A 176 -40.17 -26.06 -33.44
C LYS A 176 -39.95 -26.25 -31.93
N ASN A 177 -40.83 -25.82 -31.02
CA ASN A 177 -42.06 -25.03 -31.02
C ASN A 177 -42.47 -24.85 -29.54
N TYR A 178 -43.17 -23.74 -29.21
CA TYR A 178 -44.35 -23.58 -28.31
C TYR A 178 -44.44 -24.42 -27.00
N SER A 179 -44.96 -23.98 -25.85
CA SER A 179 -45.93 -22.93 -25.52
C SER A 179 -46.10 -22.90 -23.98
N SER A 180 -46.14 -21.70 -23.41
CA SER A 180 -47.21 -21.15 -22.55
C SER A 180 -47.88 -22.01 -21.45
N LYS A 181 -47.92 -21.50 -20.21
CA LYS A 181 -49.05 -20.74 -19.64
C LYS A 181 -48.88 -20.48 -18.15
N ALA A 182 -49.34 -19.29 -17.76
CA ALA A 182 -49.42 -18.78 -16.40
C ALA A 182 -50.70 -19.21 -15.69
N SER A 183 -50.69 -19.13 -14.36
CA SER A 183 -51.89 -18.84 -13.57
C SER A 183 -51.54 -18.16 -12.26
N THR A 184 -52.09 -16.96 -12.12
CA THR A 184 -52.13 -16.06 -10.97
C THR A 184 -53.10 -16.59 -9.90
N ILE A 185 -52.95 -16.19 -8.63
CA ILE A 185 -54.06 -15.71 -7.77
C ILE A 185 -53.50 -14.98 -6.52
N ASN A 186 -54.21 -13.90 -6.18
CA ASN A 186 -54.00 -12.87 -5.15
C ASN A 186 -54.39 -13.34 -3.73
N ILE A 187 -53.96 -12.58 -2.70
CA ILE A 187 -54.83 -11.75 -1.79
C ILE A 187 -54.10 -11.43 -0.44
N VAL A 188 -53.97 -10.11 -0.17
CA VAL A 188 -54.25 -9.31 1.07
C VAL A 188 -53.87 -9.92 2.44
N GLY A 189 -53.18 -9.28 3.40
CA GLY A 189 -52.91 -7.87 3.74
C GLY A 189 -53.32 -7.62 5.21
N SER A 190 -52.43 -7.12 6.07
CA SER A 190 -52.76 -6.32 7.28
C SER A 190 -51.53 -5.76 7.99
N SER A 191 -51.76 -4.69 8.75
CA SER A 191 -50.84 -3.59 9.08
C SER A 191 -50.42 -3.54 10.56
N GLN A 192 -49.49 -2.61 10.85
CA GLN A 192 -49.10 -2.00 12.16
C GLN A 192 -47.81 -2.58 12.79
N LYS A 193 -46.88 -1.84 13.40
CA LYS A 193 -46.73 -0.41 13.78
C LYS A 193 -45.23 -0.16 14.04
N LYS A 194 -44.78 1.09 13.83
CA LYS A 194 -43.41 1.58 14.07
C LYS A 194 -43.17 1.92 15.55
N PHE A 195 -41.95 1.70 16.02
CA PHE A 195 -41.27 2.54 17.02
C PHE A 195 -39.81 2.75 16.59
N ALA A 196 -39.29 3.95 16.86
CA ALA A 196 -37.99 4.46 16.44
C ALA A 196 -36.94 4.28 17.54
N ALA A 197 -35.70 4.00 17.14
CA ALA A 197 -34.49 4.20 17.95
C ALA A 197 -33.31 4.53 17.00
N GLU A 198 -32.49 5.46 17.46
CA GLU A 198 -31.29 6.01 16.82
C GLU A 198 -30.14 4.99 16.85
N ASP A 199 -29.40 4.84 15.75
CA ASP A 199 -28.19 4.02 15.69
C ASP A 199 -27.02 4.82 15.11
N ASP A 200 -26.01 5.01 15.96
CA ASP A 200 -24.63 5.36 15.60
C ASP A 200 -23.99 4.21 14.80
N LEU A 201 -23.40 4.53 13.65
CA LEU A 201 -22.81 3.54 12.74
C LEU A 201 -21.31 3.33 13.04
N ASP A 202 -21.02 2.21 13.68
CA ASP A 202 -19.69 1.61 13.74
C ASP A 202 -19.27 1.08 12.37
N ASP A 203 -18.08 1.52 11.92
CA ASP A 203 -17.34 0.92 10.81
C ASP A 203 -16.97 -0.52 11.21
N PHE A 204 -17.35 -1.48 10.37
CA PHE A 204 -17.10 -2.94 10.47
C PHE A 204 -18.14 -3.76 11.26
N GLN A 205 -19.22 -4.18 10.60
CA GLN A 205 -20.08 -5.28 11.04
C GLN A 205 -20.32 -6.28 9.89
N PRO A 206 -20.11 -7.59 10.09
CA PRO A 206 -20.56 -8.61 9.15
C PRO A 206 -22.10 -8.73 9.20
N VAL A 207 -22.69 -9.03 8.05
CA VAL A 207 -24.14 -9.03 7.79
C VAL A 207 -24.90 -9.92 8.80
N LYS A 208 -25.76 -9.31 9.63
CA LYS A 208 -26.74 -10.02 10.47
C LYS A 208 -27.80 -10.69 9.58
N LYS A 209 -27.77 -12.03 9.45
CA LYS A 209 -28.89 -12.82 8.91
C LYS A 209 -29.88 -13.12 10.03
N TYR A 210 -31.10 -12.60 9.93
CA TYR A 210 -32.22 -13.00 10.79
C TYR A 210 -32.66 -14.43 10.43
N ARG A 211 -32.82 -15.30 11.43
CA ARG A 211 -33.56 -16.58 11.30
C ARG A 211 -35.01 -16.35 11.71
N SER A 212 -35.95 -16.72 10.84
CA SER A 212 -37.32 -17.04 11.23
C SER A 212 -37.39 -18.52 11.61
N SER A 213 -38.01 -18.83 12.75
CA SER A 213 -38.35 -20.20 13.13
C SER A 213 -39.36 -20.79 12.15
N MET A 214 -39.13 -22.01 11.70
CA MET A 214 -40.21 -22.93 11.35
C MET A 214 -39.68 -24.36 11.44
N ASP A 215 -40.27 -25.10 12.37
CA ASP A 215 -40.20 -26.55 12.46
C ASP A 215 -40.63 -27.18 11.15
N ASN A 216 -39.91 -28.22 10.72
CA ASN A 216 -40.52 -29.38 10.06
C ASN A 216 -39.55 -30.57 10.10
N ASN A 217 -39.99 -31.60 10.81
CA ASN A 217 -39.44 -32.94 10.79
C ASN A 217 -39.39 -33.50 9.37
N PHE A 218 -38.24 -34.01 8.94
CA PHE A 218 -38.18 -35.07 7.95
C PHE A 218 -37.02 -36.03 8.26
N ASN A 219 -37.39 -37.24 8.67
CA ASN A 219 -36.52 -38.40 8.79
C ASN A 219 -36.07 -38.83 7.38
N ILE A 220 -34.76 -38.99 7.18
CA ILE A 220 -34.22 -39.81 6.09
C ILE A 220 -33.20 -40.77 6.67
N THR A 221 -33.62 -42.02 6.77
CA THR A 221 -32.79 -43.21 6.98
C THR A 221 -32.13 -43.57 5.65
N ILE A 222 -30.80 -43.60 5.58
CA ILE A 222 -30.09 -44.36 4.54
C ILE A 222 -28.94 -45.15 5.18
N GLN A 223 -28.92 -46.41 4.79
CA GLN A 223 -28.25 -47.57 5.34
C GLN A 223 -26.72 -47.50 5.22
N THR A 224 -26.05 -47.84 6.31
CA THR A 224 -24.63 -48.21 6.35
C THR A 224 -24.50 -49.70 6.05
N ASN A 225 -23.82 -50.05 4.96
CA ASN A 225 -23.27 -51.39 4.78
C ASN A 225 -21.83 -51.41 5.29
N SER A 226 -21.66 -52.19 6.35
CA SER A 226 -20.41 -52.62 6.94
C SER A 226 -19.72 -53.70 6.09
N SER A 227 -18.39 -53.64 6.03
CA SER A 227 -17.56 -54.84 6.00
C SER A 227 -16.33 -54.58 6.85
N ALA A 228 -16.28 -55.28 7.97
CA ALA A 228 -15.18 -55.36 8.91
C ALA A 228 -14.01 -56.12 8.30
N ASP A 229 -12.79 -55.77 8.71
CA ASP A 229 -11.83 -56.78 9.14
C ASP A 229 -10.95 -56.20 10.25
N ALA A 230 -10.85 -56.99 11.31
CA ALA A 230 -10.18 -56.70 12.55
C ALA A 230 -8.77 -57.27 12.54
N CYS A 231 -7.84 -56.61 13.21
CA CYS A 231 -6.76 -57.30 13.92
C CYS A 231 -6.39 -56.49 15.17
N LEU A 232 -6.88 -57.01 16.30
CA LEU A 232 -6.41 -56.74 17.66
C LEU A 232 -5.11 -57.52 17.90
N GLU A 233 -4.25 -56.97 18.76
CA GLU A 233 -3.47 -57.60 19.84
C GLU A 233 -2.26 -56.69 20.13
N GLN A 234 -1.78 -56.43 21.35
CA GLN A 234 -2.22 -56.65 22.73
C GLN A 234 -1.24 -55.80 23.55
N SER A 235 -1.71 -55.20 24.65
CA SER A 235 -0.89 -54.53 25.65
C SER A 235 -0.35 -55.53 26.67
N MET A 236 0.91 -55.40 27.09
CA MET A 236 1.38 -55.79 28.43
C MET A 236 2.59 -54.94 28.86
N ASN A 237 2.74 -54.82 30.17
CA ASN A 237 3.32 -53.71 30.91
C ASN A 237 4.38 -54.26 31.91
N ILE A 238 5.36 -53.41 32.30
CA ILE A 238 6.18 -53.41 33.55
C ILE A 238 7.46 -54.28 33.62
N SER A 239 8.65 -53.64 33.74
CA SER A 239 9.44 -53.50 35.00
C SER A 239 10.74 -52.71 34.79
N ALA A 240 11.23 -52.07 35.86
CA ALA A 240 12.32 -51.08 35.89
C ALA A 240 13.69 -51.68 36.28
N CYS A 241 14.82 -51.09 35.81
CA CYS A 241 15.92 -50.55 36.65
C CYS A 241 17.08 -49.96 35.81
N GLU A 242 17.89 -49.16 36.50
CA GLU A 242 18.87 -48.13 36.10
C GLU A 242 20.15 -48.61 35.37
N THR A 243 20.81 -47.70 34.63
CA THR A 243 22.25 -47.33 34.81
C THR A 243 22.69 -46.21 33.84
N ASP A 244 23.63 -45.40 34.32
CA ASP A 244 24.17 -44.12 33.82
C ASP A 244 24.95 -44.14 32.48
N SER A 245 24.81 -43.02 31.72
CA SER A 245 25.79 -42.12 31.02
C SER A 245 27.08 -42.68 30.35
N PRO A 246 27.83 -41.98 29.43
CA PRO A 246 27.83 -40.53 29.08
C PRO A 246 28.09 -40.15 27.59
N LYS A 247 28.13 -38.83 27.32
CA LYS A 247 28.59 -38.11 26.10
C LYS A 247 30.10 -38.25 25.83
N PRO A 248 30.58 -37.90 24.62
CA PRO A 248 31.93 -37.38 24.45
C PRO A 248 32.01 -36.03 23.71
N GLU A 249 33.01 -35.24 24.10
CA GLU A 249 33.57 -34.06 23.43
C GLU A 249 35.11 -34.12 23.66
N ILE A 250 35.90 -33.36 22.88
CA ILE A 250 37.34 -32.94 23.07
C ILE A 250 38.45 -33.85 22.46
N ILE A 251 39.60 -33.45 21.84
CA ILE A 251 40.28 -32.21 21.33
C ILE A 251 41.55 -32.61 20.47
N ASN A 252 41.95 -31.72 19.53
CA ASN A 252 43.22 -31.34 18.84
C ASN A 252 44.60 -32.06 18.93
N SER A 253 45.40 -31.91 17.82
CA SER A 253 46.78 -31.33 17.72
C SER A 253 47.28 -31.30 16.24
N LEU A 254 47.69 -30.17 15.60
CA LEU A 254 49.05 -29.55 15.39
C LEU A 254 50.16 -30.53 14.88
N SER A 255 51.13 -30.27 13.97
CA SER A 255 51.69 -29.14 13.15
C SER A 255 52.70 -29.69 12.09
N ASP A 256 53.32 -28.81 11.25
CA ASP A 256 54.57 -28.93 10.42
C ASP A 256 54.37 -28.82 8.88
N CYS A 257 55.16 -28.13 8.03
CA CYS A 257 56.25 -27.15 8.15
C CYS A 257 56.52 -26.46 6.76
N SER A 258 57.02 -25.21 6.80
CA SER A 258 58.01 -24.54 5.90
C SER A 258 57.83 -24.37 4.37
N SER A 259 57.78 -23.10 3.92
CA SER A 259 58.86 -22.52 3.08
C SER A 259 58.97 -21.00 3.30
N VAL A 260 60.21 -20.55 3.45
CA VAL A 260 60.66 -19.18 3.73
C VAL A 260 61.12 -18.54 2.41
N CYS A 261 60.83 -17.25 2.22
CA CYS A 261 61.80 -16.28 1.71
C CYS A 261 61.36 -14.87 2.12
N CYS A 262 62.26 -14.21 2.84
CA CYS A 262 62.22 -12.86 3.36
C CYS A 262 62.88 -11.88 2.36
N ASP A 263 62.36 -10.67 2.26
CA ASP A 263 63.15 -9.44 2.07
C ASP A 263 62.29 -8.19 2.38
N SER A 264 62.91 -7.23 3.06
CA SER A 264 62.51 -5.82 3.25
C SER A 264 63.83 -5.02 3.22
N PRO A 265 63.90 -3.69 2.94
CA PRO A 265 62.90 -2.62 3.16
C PRO A 265 62.90 -1.48 2.09
N ASN A 266 62.29 -0.32 2.43
CA ASN A 266 62.16 1.00 1.74
C ASN A 266 60.87 1.18 0.90
N GLU A 267 60.06 2.26 1.00
CA GLU A 267 60.27 3.64 1.43
C GLU A 267 58.91 4.35 1.72
N LYS A 268 58.90 5.24 2.74
CA LYS A 268 58.10 6.49 2.88
C LYS A 268 56.56 6.42 2.90
N GLU A 269 56.01 6.34 4.11
CA GLU A 269 54.66 6.82 4.41
C GLU A 269 54.60 8.36 4.35
N LYS A 270 53.77 8.90 3.46
CA LYS A 270 53.28 10.29 3.54
C LYS A 270 51.93 10.28 4.22
N HIS A 271 51.86 10.95 5.37
CA HIS A 271 50.62 11.39 6.00
C HIS A 271 49.73 12.16 5.01
N SER A 272 48.54 11.63 4.70
CA SER A 272 47.40 12.40 4.20
C SER A 272 46.25 12.27 5.19
N LYS A 273 45.81 13.41 5.73
CA LYS A 273 44.69 13.55 6.65
C LYS A 273 43.41 12.99 6.03
N ASP A 274 42.77 12.03 6.70
CA ASP A 274 41.41 11.59 6.38
C ASP A 274 40.41 12.73 6.59
N VAL A 275 39.91 13.30 5.50
CA VAL A 275 38.70 14.13 5.51
C VAL A 275 37.52 13.18 5.45
N LYS A 276 36.79 13.05 6.57
CA LYS A 276 35.52 12.31 6.60
C LYS A 276 34.50 13.02 5.72
N GLU A 277 34.20 12.45 4.55
CA GLU A 277 33.04 12.83 3.73
C GLU A 277 31.74 12.61 4.52
N SER A 278 31.19 13.66 5.12
CA SER A 278 29.84 13.65 5.68
C SER A 278 28.83 13.86 4.55
N THR A 279 28.08 12.80 4.22
CA THR A 279 27.08 12.74 3.14
C THR A 279 25.76 13.42 3.53
N ILE A 280 25.78 14.73 3.77
CA ILE A 280 24.58 15.53 4.04
C ILE A 280 23.70 15.54 2.76
N PRO A 281 22.40 15.27 2.86
CA PRO A 281 21.52 15.22 1.69
C PRO A 281 21.27 16.62 1.11
N ASN A 282 21.42 16.78 -0.21
CA ASN A 282 21.18 18.04 -0.94
C ASN A 282 19.71 18.54 -0.89
N LYS A 283 18.78 17.72 -0.38
CA LYS A 283 17.37 18.06 -0.22
C LYS A 283 16.89 17.52 1.11
N LEU A 284 16.12 18.33 1.85
CA LEU A 284 15.56 17.89 3.13
C LEU A 284 14.60 16.70 2.90
N PRO A 285 14.86 15.52 3.51
CA PRO A 285 13.94 14.40 3.45
C PRO A 285 12.61 14.74 4.14
N ARG A 286 11.48 14.44 3.51
CA ARG A 286 10.15 14.54 4.13
C ARG A 286 9.85 13.28 4.95
N ILE A 287 9.03 13.41 5.98
CA ILE A 287 8.61 12.30 6.83
C ILE A 287 7.19 11.88 6.43
N TYR A 288 7.03 10.69 5.88
CA TYR A 288 5.73 10.06 5.69
C TYR A 288 5.41 9.19 6.90
N PHE A 289 4.43 9.61 7.70
CA PHE A 289 3.98 8.93 8.89
C PHE A 289 2.67 8.18 8.59
N GLY A 290 2.81 6.88 8.35
CA GLY A 290 1.76 5.92 8.05
C GLY A 290 1.16 5.30 9.31
N THR A 291 -0.17 5.20 9.37
CA THR A 291 -0.90 4.37 10.35
C THR A 291 -1.91 3.46 9.65
N ARG A 292 -2.56 2.54 10.38
CA ARG A 292 -3.62 1.72 9.79
C ARG A 292 -4.87 2.54 9.49
N THR A 293 -5.27 3.46 10.38
CA THR A 293 -6.55 4.19 10.27
C THR A 293 -6.42 5.68 10.53
N HIS A 294 -7.40 6.46 10.02
CA HIS A 294 -7.52 7.89 10.32
C HIS A 294 -7.74 8.20 11.80
N LYS A 295 -8.46 7.36 12.56
CA LYS A 295 -8.62 7.52 14.01
C LYS A 295 -7.28 7.46 14.76
N GLN A 296 -6.36 6.60 14.30
CA GLN A 296 -4.99 6.55 14.84
C GLN A 296 -4.20 7.81 14.48
N ILE A 297 -4.39 8.36 13.28
CA ILE A 297 -3.78 9.66 12.91
C ILE A 297 -4.23 10.75 13.88
N GLU A 298 -5.54 10.86 14.16
CA GLU A 298 -6.08 11.83 15.11
C GLU A 298 -5.47 11.68 16.52
N GLN A 299 -5.23 10.45 16.98
CA GLN A 299 -4.52 10.20 18.23
C GLN A 299 -3.07 10.71 18.19
N ILE A 300 -2.35 10.47 17.11
CA ILE A 300 -0.96 10.91 16.93
C ILE A 300 -0.87 12.43 16.84
N ILE A 301 -1.82 13.08 16.17
CA ILE A 301 -1.89 14.55 16.11
C ILE A 301 -2.11 15.14 17.50
N ARG A 302 -2.98 14.54 18.32
CA ARG A 302 -3.16 14.96 19.72
C ARG A 302 -1.86 14.85 20.52
N GLU A 303 -1.04 13.85 20.27
CA GLU A 303 0.30 13.75 20.87
C GLU A 303 1.26 14.80 20.30
N LEU A 304 1.27 15.03 18.98
CA LEU A 304 2.10 16.04 18.33
C LEU A 304 1.82 17.45 18.88
N LYS A 305 0.53 17.78 19.12
CA LYS A 305 0.08 19.05 19.75
C LYS A 305 0.75 19.31 21.11
N LYS A 306 1.14 18.26 21.85
CA LYS A 306 1.81 18.35 23.16
C LYS A 306 3.33 18.55 23.06
N THR A 307 3.92 18.40 21.89
CA THR A 307 5.38 18.45 21.70
C THR A 307 5.88 19.85 21.31
N PRO A 308 7.19 20.13 21.49
CA PRO A 308 7.84 21.31 20.90
C PRO A 308 7.83 21.35 19.37
N TYR A 309 7.46 20.25 18.72
CA TYR A 309 7.38 20.13 17.26
C TYR A 309 5.99 20.42 16.71
N LYS A 310 5.05 20.89 17.54
CA LYS A 310 3.68 21.24 17.13
C LYS A 310 3.59 22.26 15.98
N ASN A 311 4.66 23.00 15.68
CA ASN A 311 4.71 23.98 14.60
C ASN A 311 5.32 23.43 13.29
N SER A 312 5.60 22.14 13.22
CA SER A 312 6.16 21.52 12.00
C SER A 312 5.14 21.62 10.86
N LYS A 313 5.59 21.92 9.63
CA LYS A 313 4.69 21.99 8.48
C LYS A 313 4.14 20.60 8.23
N MET A 314 2.82 20.45 8.32
CA MET A 314 2.18 19.14 8.23
C MET A 314 0.98 19.12 7.29
N VAL A 315 0.65 17.93 6.81
CA VAL A 315 -0.59 17.65 6.09
C VAL A 315 -1.12 16.27 6.45
N ILE A 316 -2.45 16.10 6.36
CA ILE A 316 -3.12 14.81 6.49
C ILE A 316 -3.72 14.47 5.13
N LEU A 317 -3.28 13.37 4.52
CA LEU A 317 -3.86 12.84 3.29
C LEU A 317 -5.05 11.94 3.65
N SER A 318 -6.19 12.18 3.03
CA SER A 318 -7.41 11.40 3.23
C SER A 318 -8.22 11.32 1.93
N SER A 319 -9.18 10.41 1.89
CA SER A 319 -9.98 10.13 0.72
C SER A 319 -11.14 11.12 0.56
N ARG A 320 -11.72 11.18 -0.65
CA ARG A 320 -12.87 12.05 -0.95
C ARG A 320 -14.06 11.75 -0.04
N GLU A 321 -14.17 10.52 0.48
CA GLU A 321 -15.20 10.12 1.44
C GLU A 321 -15.21 10.97 2.70
N ARG A 322 -14.04 11.35 3.21
CA ARG A 322 -13.88 12.12 4.44
C ARG A 322 -13.68 13.62 4.20
N THR A 323 -13.25 14.01 3.00
CA THR A 323 -12.86 15.40 2.71
C THR A 323 -13.79 16.17 1.77
N CYS A 324 -14.74 15.51 1.09
CA CYS A 324 -15.63 16.21 0.16
C CYS A 324 -16.63 17.11 0.90
N ILE A 325 -16.63 18.40 0.56
CA ILE A 325 -17.53 19.42 1.14
C ILE A 325 -18.54 19.97 0.12
N HIS A 326 -18.56 19.42 -1.09
CA HIS A 326 -19.52 19.83 -2.12
C HIS A 326 -20.91 19.27 -1.79
N PRO A 327 -21.98 20.09 -1.72
CA PRO A 327 -23.29 19.66 -1.21
C PRO A 327 -23.92 18.43 -1.86
N GLU A 328 -23.69 18.27 -3.17
CA GLU A 328 -24.22 17.15 -3.96
C GLU A 328 -23.24 15.97 -3.97
N ALA A 329 -22.03 16.16 -4.48
CA ALA A 329 -21.01 15.11 -4.51
C ALA A 329 -20.67 14.51 -3.14
N SER A 330 -20.80 15.24 -2.01
CA SER A 330 -20.57 14.67 -0.68
C SER A 330 -21.63 13.64 -0.26
N LYS A 331 -22.79 13.63 -0.92
CA LYS A 331 -23.92 12.71 -0.67
C LYS A 331 -24.05 11.62 -1.72
N ALA A 332 -23.23 11.66 -2.78
CA ALA A 332 -23.23 10.65 -3.82
C ALA A 332 -22.74 9.30 -3.28
N ASP A 333 -23.27 8.22 -3.85
CA ASP A 333 -22.85 6.85 -3.50
C ASP A 333 -21.37 6.61 -3.91
N ASN A 334 -20.97 7.09 -5.10
CA ASN A 334 -19.57 7.17 -5.52
C ASN A 334 -19.11 8.64 -5.58
N LYS A 335 -18.40 9.07 -4.55
CA LYS A 335 -17.87 10.43 -4.44
C LYS A 335 -16.73 10.72 -5.42
N ASN A 336 -16.04 9.70 -5.92
CA ASN A 336 -14.97 9.88 -6.91
C ASN A 336 -15.58 10.27 -8.25
N ASP A 337 -16.54 9.50 -8.75
CA ASP A 337 -17.21 9.76 -10.03
C ASP A 337 -17.92 11.11 -10.02
N ALA A 338 -18.71 11.39 -8.97
CA ALA A 338 -19.40 12.68 -8.83
C ALA A 338 -18.43 13.87 -8.74
N CYS A 339 -17.25 13.68 -8.13
CA CYS A 339 -16.22 14.72 -8.10
C CYS A 339 -15.61 14.93 -9.48
N ASP A 340 -15.32 13.85 -10.20
CA ASP A 340 -14.68 13.92 -11.51
C ASP A 340 -15.63 14.51 -12.56
N GLU A 341 -16.93 14.18 -12.52
CA GLU A 341 -17.98 14.83 -13.31
C GLU A 341 -18.00 16.36 -13.09
N LEU A 342 -17.97 16.80 -11.84
CA LEU A 342 -17.95 18.23 -11.50
C LEU A 342 -16.67 18.94 -11.90
N ILE A 343 -15.53 18.23 -12.00
CA ILE A 343 -14.27 18.81 -12.44
C ILE A 343 -14.20 18.87 -13.96
N LYS A 344 -14.76 17.86 -14.63
CA LYS A 344 -14.70 17.66 -16.08
C LYS A 344 -15.87 18.27 -16.85
N ALA A 345 -16.80 18.97 -16.18
CA ALA A 345 -17.94 19.63 -16.80
C ALA A 345 -17.54 20.62 -17.90
N ASP A 346 -18.38 20.70 -18.94
CA ASP A 346 -18.17 21.59 -20.09
C ASP A 346 -18.13 23.07 -19.66
N GLY A 347 -17.08 23.78 -20.09
CA GLY A 347 -16.81 25.17 -19.64
C GLY A 347 -15.94 25.28 -18.38
N GLY A 348 -15.35 24.17 -17.92
CA GLY A 348 -14.42 24.11 -16.80
C GLY A 348 -15.06 23.63 -15.49
N PRO A 349 -14.26 23.44 -14.42
CA PRO A 349 -14.72 22.74 -13.23
C PRO A 349 -15.92 23.44 -12.58
N ALA A 350 -17.10 22.82 -12.58
CA ALA A 350 -18.31 23.31 -11.92
C ALA A 350 -18.15 23.36 -10.38
N CYS A 351 -17.26 22.53 -9.82
CA CYS A 351 -16.96 22.56 -8.39
C CYS A 351 -16.22 23.85 -7.99
N LYS A 352 -16.96 24.79 -7.39
CA LYS A 352 -16.41 26.05 -6.84
C LYS A 352 -15.25 25.86 -5.86
N PHE A 353 -15.27 24.77 -5.08
CA PHE A 353 -14.24 24.49 -4.09
C PHE A 353 -12.92 24.04 -4.74
N PHE A 354 -12.99 23.31 -5.85
CA PHE A 354 -11.82 22.84 -6.59
C PHE A 354 -11.01 24.01 -7.16
N ARG A 355 -11.70 24.98 -7.80
CA ARG A 355 -11.07 26.18 -8.37
C ARG A 355 -10.22 26.93 -7.35
N ASN A 356 -10.68 26.95 -6.11
CA ASN A 356 -10.02 27.67 -5.02
C ASN A 356 -9.03 26.80 -4.21
N ALA A 357 -8.81 25.53 -4.57
CA ALA A 357 -7.93 24.64 -3.83
C ALA A 357 -6.48 25.16 -3.77
N LYS A 358 -5.99 25.75 -4.87
CA LYS A 358 -4.66 26.35 -4.96
C LYS A 358 -4.47 27.57 -4.05
N SER A 359 -5.53 28.24 -3.62
CA SER A 359 -5.40 29.38 -2.69
C SER A 359 -4.80 28.98 -1.33
N ILE A 360 -4.81 27.69 -1.01
CA ILE A 360 -4.30 27.17 0.24
C ILE A 360 -2.78 27.16 0.32
N SER A 361 -2.07 27.02 -0.81
CA SER A 361 -0.60 27.00 -0.82
C SER A 361 -0.03 28.36 -0.40
N HIS A 362 -0.78 29.43 -0.67
CA HIS A 362 -0.48 30.80 -0.26
C HIS A 362 -1.08 31.17 1.10
N CYS A 363 -1.87 30.28 1.73
CA CYS A 363 -2.38 30.54 3.07
C CYS A 363 -1.25 30.38 4.08
N HIS A 364 -0.96 31.45 4.81
CA HIS A 364 0.06 31.47 5.86
C HIS A 364 -0.19 30.32 6.86
N PRO A 365 0.84 29.55 7.27
CA PRO A 365 0.72 28.45 8.23
C PRO A 365 -0.06 28.81 9.51
N ALA A 366 0.00 30.07 9.91
CA ALA A 366 -0.77 30.62 11.04
C ALA A 366 -2.29 30.43 10.93
N LYS A 367 -2.87 30.25 9.74
CA LYS A 367 -4.31 30.00 9.56
C LYS A 367 -4.75 28.60 10.00
N PHE A 368 -3.83 27.63 9.99
CA PHE A 368 -4.10 26.26 10.44
C PHE A 368 -3.81 26.06 11.93
N GLY A 369 -3.27 27.09 12.60
CA GLY A 369 -2.77 26.97 13.97
C GLY A 369 -1.51 26.11 14.04
N ASN A 370 -1.22 25.58 15.23
CA ASN A 370 -0.23 24.51 15.41
C ASN A 370 -0.77 23.22 14.76
N ALA A 371 -0.16 22.06 15.04
CA ALA A 371 -0.62 20.76 14.58
C ALA A 371 -2.16 20.63 14.61
N PHE A 372 -2.75 20.18 13.51
CA PHE A 372 -4.20 20.16 13.27
C PHE A 372 -4.66 18.77 12.86
N ASP A 373 -5.88 18.38 13.24
CA ASP A 373 -6.47 17.11 12.79
C ASP A 373 -7.27 17.27 11.48
N LEU A 374 -7.88 16.18 11.01
CA LEU A 374 -8.60 16.18 9.74
C LEU A 374 -9.85 17.07 9.80
N GLU A 375 -10.52 17.13 10.95
CA GLU A 375 -11.73 17.94 11.14
C GLU A 375 -11.38 19.43 11.19
N ASP A 376 -10.33 19.79 11.92
CA ASP A 376 -9.72 21.13 11.95
C ASP A 376 -9.39 21.60 10.52
N PHE A 377 -8.78 20.71 9.73
CA PHE A 377 -8.40 20.97 8.34
C PHE A 377 -9.60 21.20 7.42
N VAL A 378 -10.58 20.28 7.45
CA VAL A 378 -11.81 20.39 6.66
C VAL A 378 -12.62 21.63 7.06
N GLY A 379 -12.72 21.92 8.36
CA GLY A 379 -13.37 23.11 8.89
C GLY A 379 -12.71 24.40 8.39
N THR A 380 -11.38 24.46 8.37
CA THR A 380 -10.63 25.59 7.81
C THR A 380 -10.89 25.76 6.33
N CYS A 381 -10.83 24.67 5.56
CA CYS A 381 -11.11 24.66 4.12
C CYS A 381 -12.54 25.11 3.79
N LYS A 382 -13.54 24.73 4.62
CA LYS A 382 -14.92 25.23 4.51
C LYS A 382 -14.99 26.75 4.65
N ARG A 383 -14.30 27.34 5.64
CA ARG A 383 -14.27 28.79 5.86
C ARG A 383 -13.66 29.55 4.68
N VAL A 384 -12.56 29.05 4.12
CA VAL A 384 -11.89 29.68 2.97
C VAL A 384 -12.47 29.27 1.62
N ARG A 385 -13.52 28.44 1.60
CA ARG A 385 -14.16 27.90 0.38
C ARG A 385 -13.18 27.18 -0.55
N ALA A 386 -12.25 26.40 0.00
CA ALA A 386 -11.30 25.57 -0.75
C ALA A 386 -11.63 24.08 -0.59
N CYS A 387 -11.40 23.28 -1.64
CA CYS A 387 -11.64 21.83 -1.57
C CYS A 387 -10.57 21.15 -0.70
N PRO A 388 -10.93 20.52 0.43
CA PRO A 388 -9.92 19.94 1.33
C PRO A 388 -9.11 18.81 0.66
N TYR A 389 -9.72 18.02 -0.22
CA TYR A 389 -9.04 16.94 -0.94
C TYR A 389 -7.90 17.44 -1.84
N PHE A 390 -8.14 18.48 -2.64
CA PHE A 390 -7.11 19.04 -3.50
C PHE A 390 -6.17 19.99 -2.74
N ALA A 391 -6.68 20.67 -1.71
CA ALA A 391 -5.87 21.50 -0.84
C ALA A 391 -4.78 20.69 -0.11
N SER A 392 -5.06 19.46 0.33
CA SER A 392 -4.04 18.61 0.95
C SER A 392 -2.93 18.22 -0.03
N ARG A 393 -3.23 18.08 -1.32
CA ARG A 393 -2.23 17.82 -2.37
C ARG A 393 -1.30 19.02 -2.61
N GLU A 394 -1.83 20.24 -2.52
CA GLU A 394 -1.00 21.45 -2.57
C GLU A 394 -0.11 21.58 -1.33
N LEU A 395 -0.64 21.29 -0.14
CA LEU A 395 0.13 21.32 1.12
C LEU A 395 1.18 20.20 1.20
N LEU A 396 0.94 19.05 0.57
CA LEU A 396 1.89 17.95 0.46
C LEU A 396 3.25 18.41 -0.11
N LEU A 397 3.25 19.38 -1.02
CA LEU A 397 4.46 19.91 -1.65
C LEU A 397 5.36 20.72 -0.72
N THR A 398 4.82 21.27 0.37
CA THR A 398 5.54 22.18 1.29
C THR A 398 5.64 21.63 2.71
N SER A 399 5.06 20.46 2.98
CA SER A 399 5.02 19.83 4.30
C SER A 399 6.34 19.12 4.64
N ASP A 400 6.75 19.24 5.90
CA ASP A 400 7.89 18.53 6.48
C ASP A 400 7.48 17.12 6.95
N ILE A 401 6.24 16.96 7.46
CA ILE A 401 5.64 15.69 7.89
C ILE A 401 4.26 15.47 7.27
N ILE A 402 4.01 14.26 6.79
CA ILE A 402 2.80 13.87 6.06
C ILE A 402 2.17 12.69 6.76
N PHE A 403 0.93 12.84 7.21
CA PHE A 403 0.17 11.75 7.82
C PHE A 403 -0.77 11.12 6.81
N CYS A 404 -0.76 9.80 6.71
CA CYS A 404 -1.69 9.07 5.85
C CYS A 404 -1.89 7.64 6.37
N PRO A 405 -2.96 6.96 5.95
CA PRO A 405 -3.02 5.51 6.07
C PRO A 405 -1.85 4.87 5.30
N TYR A 406 -1.20 3.84 5.84
CA TYR A 406 0.01 3.30 5.22
C TYR A 406 -0.27 2.61 3.87
N ASN A 407 -1.52 2.24 3.54
CA ASN A 407 -1.86 1.77 2.19
C ASN A 407 -1.58 2.86 1.12
N TYR A 408 -1.62 4.15 1.47
CA TYR A 408 -1.20 5.23 0.56
C TYR A 408 0.29 5.20 0.25
N LEU A 409 1.09 4.56 1.12
CA LEU A 409 2.54 4.43 0.97
C LEU A 409 2.92 3.11 0.30
N ILE A 410 2.12 2.05 0.47
CA ILE A 410 2.41 0.72 -0.09
C ILE A 410 1.81 0.54 -1.49
N ASP A 411 0.60 1.02 -1.73
CA ASP A 411 -0.11 0.87 -3.01
C ASP A 411 0.40 1.87 -4.07
N PRO A 412 1.01 1.39 -5.18
CA PRO A 412 1.50 2.25 -6.25
C PRO A 412 0.42 3.06 -6.98
N LEU A 413 -0.80 2.52 -7.10
CA LEU A 413 -1.91 3.21 -7.74
C LEU A 413 -2.36 4.39 -6.87
N ILE A 414 -2.42 4.22 -5.55
CA ILE A 414 -2.71 5.32 -4.63
C ILE A 414 -1.57 6.34 -4.62
N ARG A 415 -0.30 5.89 -4.58
CA ARG A 415 0.86 6.78 -4.62
C ARG A 415 0.85 7.66 -5.88
N SER A 416 0.63 7.06 -7.05
CA SER A 416 0.59 7.79 -8.31
C SER A 416 -0.59 8.77 -8.37
N ALA A 417 -1.78 8.36 -7.94
CA ALA A 417 -2.97 9.23 -7.88
C ALA A 417 -2.78 10.43 -6.95
N MET A 418 -2.11 10.24 -5.81
CA MET A 418 -1.83 11.28 -4.81
C MET A 418 -0.52 12.03 -5.06
N SER A 419 0.21 11.71 -6.14
CA SER A 419 1.51 12.28 -6.47
C SER A 419 2.54 12.15 -5.34
N ILE A 420 2.52 11.02 -4.63
CA ILE A 420 3.43 10.70 -3.54
C ILE A 420 4.73 10.12 -4.12
N SER A 421 5.86 10.79 -3.83
CA SER A 421 7.20 10.28 -4.14
C SER A 421 7.95 9.95 -2.85
N LEU A 422 8.37 8.69 -2.71
CA LEU A 422 9.10 8.21 -1.54
C LEU A 422 10.63 8.28 -1.72
N LYS A 423 11.10 8.64 -2.92
CA LYS A 423 12.54 8.67 -3.25
C LYS A 423 13.29 9.65 -2.35
N GLY A 424 14.27 9.14 -1.60
CA GLY A 424 15.09 9.92 -0.67
C GLY A 424 14.35 10.47 0.55
N ASN A 425 13.09 10.07 0.78
CA ASN A 425 12.28 10.48 1.93
C ASN A 425 12.27 9.40 3.01
N ILE A 426 11.73 9.71 4.19
CA ILE A 426 11.61 8.79 5.32
C ILE A 426 10.18 8.25 5.37
N VAL A 427 10.04 6.94 5.54
CA VAL A 427 8.75 6.30 5.81
C VAL A 427 8.74 5.74 7.21
N VAL A 428 7.73 6.13 7.99
CA VAL A 428 7.47 5.62 9.34
C VAL A 428 6.11 4.96 9.32
N THR A 429 5.99 3.70 9.72
CA THR A 429 4.69 3.03 9.90
C THR A 429 4.51 2.67 11.37
N ASP A 430 3.41 3.10 11.96
CA ASP A 430 3.03 2.79 13.34
C ASP A 430 1.81 1.85 13.35
N GLU A 431 1.75 0.96 14.35
CA GLU A 431 0.76 -0.13 14.45
C GLU A 431 0.72 -0.99 13.17
N ALA A 432 1.91 -1.34 12.67
CA ALA A 432 2.13 -1.98 11.38
C ALA A 432 1.95 -3.51 11.37
N HIS A 433 1.19 -4.09 12.29
CA HIS A 433 0.96 -5.56 12.33
C HIS A 433 0.08 -6.06 11.18
N ASN A 434 -0.64 -5.18 10.47
CA ASN A 434 -1.41 -5.52 9.26
C ASN A 434 -0.77 -5.02 7.97
N ILE A 435 0.50 -4.64 7.99
CA ILE A 435 1.17 -4.14 6.78
C ILE A 435 1.34 -5.25 5.73
N GLU A 436 1.48 -6.50 6.16
CA GLU A 436 1.53 -7.69 5.29
C GLU A 436 0.24 -7.86 4.49
N ASP A 437 -0.91 -7.81 5.15
CA ASP A 437 -2.21 -7.90 4.49
C ASP A 437 -2.38 -6.78 3.46
N SER A 438 -2.06 -5.55 3.85
CA SER A 438 -2.19 -4.40 2.92
C SER A 438 -1.19 -4.45 1.77
N ALA A 439 -0.02 -5.06 1.95
CA ALA A 439 0.93 -5.29 0.87
C ALA A 439 0.45 -6.38 -0.09
N ARG A 440 -0.10 -7.49 0.44
CA ARG A 440 -0.77 -8.52 -0.38
C ARG A 440 -1.93 -7.93 -1.16
N ASP A 441 -2.75 -7.10 -0.53
CA ASP A 441 -3.88 -6.44 -1.18
C ASP A 441 -3.43 -5.47 -2.28
N ALA A 442 -2.39 -4.66 -2.03
CA ALA A 442 -1.83 -3.72 -3.00
C ALA A 442 -1.19 -4.39 -4.23
N ALA A 443 -0.63 -5.58 -4.06
CA ALA A 443 -0.07 -6.38 -5.15
C ALA A 443 -1.11 -7.31 -5.81
N SER A 444 -2.28 -7.47 -5.19
CA SER A 444 -3.41 -8.23 -5.74
C SER A 444 -4.30 -7.33 -6.60
N GLY A 445 -5.20 -7.94 -7.36
CA GLY A 445 -6.33 -7.18 -7.84
C GLY A 445 -7.43 -8.00 -8.47
N LYS A 446 -8.55 -7.31 -8.64
CA LYS A 446 -9.84 -7.90 -8.97
C LYS A 446 -10.49 -7.07 -10.05
N ILE A 447 -10.92 -7.75 -11.12
CA ILE A 447 -11.60 -7.13 -12.25
C ILE A 447 -12.85 -7.93 -12.56
N SER A 448 -14.00 -7.26 -12.61
CA SER A 448 -15.26 -7.92 -12.97
C SER A 448 -15.37 -8.10 -14.49
N LEU A 449 -16.03 -9.18 -14.94
CA LEU A 449 -16.29 -9.41 -16.36
C LEU A 449 -17.06 -8.23 -16.98
N SER A 450 -18.07 -7.70 -16.28
CA SER A 450 -18.83 -6.53 -16.73
C SER A 450 -17.96 -5.30 -16.91
N GLN A 451 -16.99 -5.06 -16.03
CA GLN A 451 -16.05 -3.94 -16.13
C GLN A 451 -15.08 -4.11 -17.31
N LEU A 452 -14.63 -5.34 -17.59
CA LEU A 452 -13.81 -5.62 -18.78
C LEU A 452 -14.59 -5.37 -20.07
N GLU A 453 -15.83 -5.85 -20.15
CA GLU A 453 -16.71 -5.63 -21.30
C GLU A 453 -16.99 -4.15 -21.54
N GLU A 454 -17.31 -3.40 -20.48
CA GLU A 454 -17.50 -1.95 -20.56
C GLU A 454 -16.22 -1.23 -21.03
N THR A 455 -15.06 -1.69 -20.55
CA THR A 455 -13.74 -1.15 -20.95
C THR A 455 -13.47 -1.38 -22.44
N VAL A 456 -13.73 -2.58 -22.96
CA VAL A 456 -13.59 -2.88 -24.39
C VAL A 456 -14.51 -1.97 -25.22
N LEU A 457 -15.79 -1.86 -24.85
CA LEU A 457 -16.74 -1.00 -25.56
C LEU A 457 -16.37 0.49 -25.50
N ASN A 458 -15.79 0.95 -24.39
CA ASN A 458 -15.36 2.34 -24.24
C ASN A 458 -14.11 2.63 -25.09
N LEU A 459 -13.15 1.69 -25.16
CA LEU A 459 -11.99 1.77 -26.04
C LEU A 459 -12.40 1.74 -27.53
N GLU A 460 -13.34 0.87 -27.92
CA GLU A 460 -13.90 0.83 -29.27
C GLU A 460 -14.48 2.17 -29.69
N LYS A 461 -15.25 2.80 -28.78
CA LYS A 461 -15.81 4.13 -29.02
C LYS A 461 -14.70 5.15 -29.18
N ALA A 462 -13.76 5.23 -28.24
CA ALA A 462 -12.65 6.18 -28.30
C ALA A 462 -11.80 6.02 -29.57
N ARG A 463 -11.55 4.77 -30.02
CA ARG A 463 -10.82 4.45 -31.24
C ARG A 463 -11.46 5.07 -32.48
N ARG A 464 -12.79 5.01 -32.61
CA ARG A 464 -13.51 5.55 -33.79
C ARG A 464 -13.34 7.06 -33.96
N TYR A 465 -13.07 7.77 -32.87
CA TYR A 465 -12.91 9.23 -32.87
C TYR A 465 -11.44 9.67 -32.67
N SER A 466 -10.53 8.77 -32.31
CA SER A 466 -9.09 9.09 -32.21
C SER A 466 -8.47 9.23 -33.60
N LYS A 467 -8.03 10.44 -33.93
CA LYS A 467 -7.32 10.76 -35.20
C LYS A 467 -5.81 10.57 -35.08
N THR A 468 -5.29 10.55 -33.85
CA THR A 468 -3.87 10.63 -33.48
C THR A 468 -3.24 9.25 -33.29
N ILE A 469 -3.89 8.38 -32.50
CA ILE A 469 -3.36 7.07 -32.11
C ILE A 469 -4.40 5.93 -32.20
N PRO A 470 -5.20 5.81 -33.27
CA PRO A 470 -6.24 4.77 -33.38
C PRO A 470 -5.67 3.35 -33.25
N GLU A 471 -4.45 3.11 -33.75
CA GLU A 471 -3.72 1.84 -33.64
C GLU A 471 -3.43 1.45 -32.19
N CYS A 472 -3.21 2.43 -31.31
CA CYS A 472 -2.94 2.18 -29.90
C CYS A 472 -4.20 1.69 -29.18
N TYR A 473 -5.34 2.34 -29.44
CA TYR A 473 -6.62 1.89 -28.90
C TYR A 473 -6.98 0.49 -29.42
N GLU A 474 -6.75 0.22 -30.71
CA GLU A 474 -7.01 -1.08 -31.33
C GLU A 474 -6.23 -2.22 -30.68
N LEU A 475 -4.93 -2.02 -30.43
CA LEU A 475 -4.10 -3.03 -29.78
C LEU A 475 -4.61 -3.38 -28.38
N VAL A 476 -4.88 -2.36 -27.54
CA VAL A 476 -5.38 -2.57 -26.16
C VAL A 476 -6.77 -3.20 -26.17
N GLU A 477 -7.67 -2.72 -27.05
CA GLU A 477 -9.01 -3.26 -27.27
C GLU A 477 -8.97 -4.75 -27.64
N LYS A 478 -8.12 -5.12 -28.60
CA LYS A 478 -7.98 -6.51 -29.08
C LYS A 478 -7.45 -7.43 -27.97
N THR A 479 -6.39 -7.03 -27.27
CA THR A 479 -5.82 -7.82 -26.17
C THR A 479 -6.85 -8.03 -25.05
N LEU A 480 -7.61 -7.00 -24.68
CA LEU A 480 -8.69 -7.15 -23.70
C LEU A 480 -9.85 -8.01 -24.21
N SER A 481 -10.18 -7.95 -25.51
CA SER A 481 -11.20 -8.80 -26.12
C SER A 481 -10.81 -10.28 -26.08
N ASN A 482 -9.52 -10.60 -26.27
CA ASN A 482 -8.98 -11.95 -26.09
C ASN A 482 -9.15 -12.42 -24.64
N LEU A 483 -8.85 -11.56 -23.67
CA LEU A 483 -9.03 -11.86 -22.24
C LEU A 483 -10.51 -12.09 -21.89
N VAL A 484 -11.43 -11.27 -22.41
CA VAL A 484 -12.88 -11.44 -22.20
C VAL A 484 -13.38 -12.75 -22.81
N SER A 485 -12.93 -13.08 -24.03
CA SER A 485 -13.31 -14.32 -24.72
C SER A 485 -12.82 -15.55 -23.96
N TRP A 486 -11.56 -15.53 -23.51
CA TRP A 486 -11.00 -16.57 -22.66
C TRP A 486 -11.77 -16.72 -21.34
N LEU A 487 -12.07 -15.59 -20.66
CA LEU A 487 -12.81 -15.61 -19.40
C LEU A 487 -14.18 -16.24 -19.59
N LYS A 488 -14.92 -15.84 -20.63
CA LYS A 488 -16.24 -16.40 -20.98
C LYS A 488 -16.21 -17.91 -21.23
N GLY A 489 -15.20 -18.38 -21.97
CA GLY A 489 -15.01 -19.81 -22.24
C GLY A 489 -14.77 -20.66 -20.99
N ASN A 490 -14.30 -20.06 -19.89
CA ASN A 490 -13.93 -20.78 -18.66
C ASN A 490 -14.99 -20.69 -17.53
N ILE A 491 -16.07 -19.92 -17.69
CA ILE A 491 -17.11 -19.73 -16.66
C ILE A 491 -17.84 -21.02 -16.28
N HIS A 492 -17.99 -21.95 -17.22
CA HIS A 492 -18.75 -23.17 -17.00
C HIS A 492 -17.99 -24.23 -16.18
N ASN A 493 -16.67 -24.08 -16.06
CA ASN A 493 -15.78 -25.08 -15.45
C ASN A 493 -15.24 -24.62 -14.08
N LEU A 494 -16.09 -24.08 -13.20
CA LEU A 494 -15.69 -23.57 -11.88
C LEU A 494 -15.88 -24.63 -10.79
N THR A 495 -14.93 -25.56 -10.69
CA THR A 495 -15.06 -26.78 -9.87
C THR A 495 -14.23 -26.80 -8.58
N ASP A 496 -13.22 -25.94 -8.45
CA ASP A 496 -12.22 -26.07 -7.37
C ASP A 496 -12.77 -25.64 -6.01
N TYR A 497 -13.70 -24.68 -6.02
CA TYR A 497 -14.44 -24.25 -4.84
C TYR A 497 -15.90 -24.07 -5.22
N THR A 498 -16.82 -24.75 -4.54
CA THR A 498 -18.25 -24.60 -4.76
C THR A 498 -18.97 -24.50 -3.43
N THR A 499 -19.67 -23.38 -3.24
CA THR A 499 -20.61 -23.16 -2.14
C THR A 499 -21.96 -22.76 -2.73
N PHE A 500 -23.00 -22.71 -1.90
CA PHE A 500 -24.35 -22.35 -2.34
C PHE A 500 -24.39 -21.01 -3.10
N ASP A 501 -23.56 -20.04 -2.69
CA ASP A 501 -23.57 -18.68 -3.24
C ASP A 501 -22.34 -18.34 -4.10
N SER A 502 -21.37 -19.25 -4.27
CA SER A 502 -20.18 -19.00 -5.09
C SER A 502 -19.53 -20.24 -5.68
N SER A 503 -18.96 -20.11 -6.87
CA SER A 503 -18.06 -21.11 -7.45
C SER A 503 -16.78 -20.46 -7.96
N ALA A 504 -15.66 -21.18 -7.91
CA ALA A 504 -14.38 -20.68 -8.36
C ALA A 504 -13.49 -21.75 -9.03
N LYS A 505 -12.54 -21.27 -9.82
CA LYS A 505 -11.42 -22.04 -10.38
C LYS A 505 -10.11 -21.30 -10.11
N VAL A 506 -9.12 -22.02 -9.60
CA VAL A 506 -7.82 -21.49 -9.18
C VAL A 506 -6.73 -22.03 -10.10
N PHE A 507 -5.96 -21.13 -10.70
CA PHE A 507 -4.82 -21.45 -11.53
C PHE A 507 -3.52 -21.10 -10.80
N ALA A 508 -2.60 -22.06 -10.77
CA ALA A 508 -1.23 -21.85 -10.29
C ALA A 508 -0.46 -20.87 -11.18
N GLY A 509 0.69 -20.37 -10.71
CA GLY A 509 1.43 -19.29 -11.37
C GLY A 509 1.93 -19.64 -12.78
N ASP A 510 2.40 -20.86 -12.99
CA ASP A 510 2.83 -21.40 -14.27
C ASP A 510 1.68 -21.50 -15.28
N ILE A 511 0.52 -22.01 -14.85
CA ILE A 511 -0.68 -22.07 -15.68
C ILE A 511 -1.20 -20.67 -15.98
N MET A 512 -1.19 -19.77 -14.99
CA MET A 512 -1.51 -18.36 -15.16
C MET A 512 -0.62 -17.72 -16.23
N LEU A 513 0.69 -17.97 -16.20
CA LEU A 513 1.61 -17.45 -17.21
C LEU A 513 1.29 -17.98 -18.61
N ALA A 514 0.94 -19.27 -18.74
CA ALA A 514 0.49 -19.84 -20.01
C ALA A 514 -0.80 -19.19 -20.52
N ILE A 515 -1.75 -18.90 -19.64
CA ILE A 515 -2.97 -18.14 -19.95
C ILE A 515 -2.63 -16.73 -20.43
N LEU A 516 -1.74 -16.02 -19.71
CA LEU A 516 -1.31 -14.68 -20.08
C LEU A 516 -0.65 -14.67 -21.46
N ASN A 517 0.19 -15.66 -21.78
CA ASN A 517 0.74 -15.82 -23.12
C ASN A 517 -0.35 -16.04 -24.19
N TYR A 518 -1.33 -16.90 -23.90
CA TYR A 518 -2.43 -17.18 -24.82
C TYR A 518 -3.29 -15.95 -25.14
N VAL A 519 -3.51 -15.06 -24.17
CA VAL A 519 -4.28 -13.81 -24.36
C VAL A 519 -3.42 -12.61 -24.79
N GLU A 520 -2.16 -12.81 -25.17
CA GLU A 520 -1.22 -11.75 -25.56
C GLU A 520 -0.90 -10.73 -24.43
N LEU A 521 -0.92 -11.18 -23.18
CA LEU A 521 -0.51 -10.42 -21.97
C LEU A 521 0.72 -11.01 -21.26
N GLY A 522 1.39 -11.99 -21.88
CA GLY A 522 2.62 -12.58 -21.36
C GLY A 522 3.86 -11.70 -21.55
N PRO A 523 5.05 -12.15 -21.10
CA PRO A 523 6.29 -11.36 -21.09
C PRO A 523 6.70 -10.77 -22.44
N GLU A 524 6.45 -11.47 -23.55
CA GLU A 524 6.77 -10.99 -24.91
C GLU A 524 5.88 -9.82 -25.36
N HIS A 525 4.60 -9.82 -24.95
CA HIS A 525 3.60 -8.87 -25.45
C HIS A 525 3.33 -7.72 -24.46
N PHE A 526 3.51 -7.97 -23.17
CA PHE A 526 3.17 -7.02 -22.11
C PHE A 526 3.95 -5.68 -22.19
N PRO A 527 5.25 -5.63 -22.51
CA PRO A 527 5.95 -4.35 -22.66
C PRO A 527 5.34 -3.45 -23.74
N LEU A 528 4.90 -4.04 -24.86
CA LEU A 528 4.21 -3.32 -25.92
C LEU A 528 2.82 -2.85 -25.47
N PHE A 529 2.05 -3.72 -24.81
CA PHE A 529 0.75 -3.37 -24.22
C PHE A 529 0.88 -2.20 -23.25
N LYS A 530 1.82 -2.28 -22.30
CA LYS A 530 2.09 -1.24 -21.30
C LYS A 530 2.47 0.09 -21.94
N LYS A 531 3.44 0.10 -22.86
CA LYS A 531 3.86 1.31 -23.58
C LYS A 531 2.72 1.93 -24.38
N THR A 532 1.87 1.11 -24.97
CA THR A 532 0.71 1.57 -25.74
C THR A 532 -0.35 2.18 -24.83
N PHE A 533 -0.63 1.55 -23.69
CA PHE A 533 -1.53 2.09 -22.69
C PHE A 533 -1.01 3.41 -22.07
N GLU A 534 0.30 3.53 -21.83
CA GLU A 534 0.92 4.77 -21.36
C GLU A 534 0.74 5.93 -22.35
N LYS A 535 0.80 5.66 -23.67
CA LYS A 535 0.49 6.67 -24.70
C LYS A 535 -0.97 7.10 -24.67
N ILE A 536 -1.92 6.16 -24.51
CA ILE A 536 -3.34 6.49 -24.35
C ILE A 536 -3.53 7.36 -23.10
N LEU A 537 -2.88 7.00 -22.00
CA LEU A 537 -2.96 7.78 -20.76
C LEU A 537 -2.39 9.19 -20.92
N ALA A 538 -1.28 9.35 -21.67
CA ALA A 538 -0.70 10.65 -21.98
C ALA A 538 -1.66 11.51 -22.82
N GLU A 539 -2.26 10.95 -23.88
CA GLU A 539 -3.24 11.66 -24.72
C GLU A 539 -4.45 12.13 -23.90
N GLU A 540 -5.02 11.28 -23.05
CA GLU A 540 -6.15 11.66 -22.18
C GLU A 540 -5.75 12.75 -21.17
N THR A 541 -4.49 12.77 -20.71
CA THR A 541 -3.99 13.77 -19.75
C THR A 541 -3.63 15.10 -20.43
N GLU A 542 -3.12 15.07 -21.66
CA GLU A 542 -2.82 16.27 -22.47
C GLU A 542 -4.10 16.96 -22.93
N SER A 543 -5.09 16.17 -23.34
CA SER A 543 -6.45 16.66 -23.65
C SER A 543 -7.10 17.38 -22.44
N GLU A 544 -6.71 17.03 -21.20
CA GLU A 544 -7.16 17.72 -19.99
C GLU A 544 -6.45 19.08 -19.78
N LYS A 545 -5.22 19.26 -20.28
CA LYS A 545 -4.40 20.47 -20.07
C LYS A 545 -4.65 21.56 -21.10
N GLU A 546 -4.90 21.19 -22.36
CA GLU A 546 -4.91 22.17 -23.46
C GLU A 546 -6.24 22.93 -23.63
N GLN A 547 -7.32 22.54 -22.96
CA GLN A 547 -8.68 23.09 -23.18
C GLN A 547 -9.12 23.07 -24.67
N ILE A 548 -8.40 22.36 -25.54
CA ILE A 548 -8.79 22.10 -26.92
C ILE A 548 -9.79 20.95 -26.85
N VAL A 549 -11.06 21.29 -26.69
CA VAL A 549 -12.13 20.30 -26.72
C VAL A 549 -12.35 19.92 -28.18
N ASP A 550 -11.78 18.79 -28.64
CA ASP A 550 -12.34 18.10 -29.80
C ASP A 550 -13.71 17.57 -29.34
N MET A 551 -14.75 18.39 -29.54
CA MET A 551 -16.13 18.16 -29.06
C MET A 551 -16.70 16.81 -29.51
N ASP A 552 -16.09 16.19 -30.54
CA ASP A 552 -16.54 14.94 -31.12
C ASP A 552 -15.85 13.69 -30.53
N LYS A 553 -14.76 13.81 -29.75
CA LYS A 553 -14.08 12.63 -29.17
C LYS A 553 -14.62 12.31 -27.75
N PRO A 554 -15.26 11.14 -27.53
CA PRO A 554 -15.70 10.73 -26.21
C PRO A 554 -14.50 10.41 -25.32
N LYS A 555 -14.43 11.03 -24.14
CA LYS A 555 -13.41 10.73 -23.12
C LYS A 555 -13.57 9.31 -22.59
N LEU A 556 -12.44 8.71 -22.19
CA LEU A 556 -12.49 7.43 -21.49
C LEU A 556 -13.14 7.59 -20.10
N LEU A 557 -13.92 6.59 -19.72
CA LEU A 557 -14.55 6.54 -18.40
C LEU A 557 -13.47 6.34 -17.31
N GLY A 558 -13.69 6.94 -16.13
CA GLY A 558 -12.79 6.75 -14.99
C GLY A 558 -12.65 5.27 -14.58
N SER A 559 -13.75 4.51 -14.67
CA SER A 559 -13.80 3.06 -14.44
C SER A 559 -12.94 2.26 -15.43
N THR A 560 -12.89 2.70 -16.69
CA THR A 560 -12.05 2.12 -17.76
C THR A 560 -10.57 2.38 -17.48
N LEU A 561 -10.18 3.62 -17.19
CA LEU A 561 -8.80 3.95 -16.83
C LEU A 561 -8.35 3.21 -15.56
N GLN A 562 -9.23 3.08 -14.56
CA GLN A 562 -8.93 2.32 -13.36
C GLN A 562 -8.74 0.83 -13.66
N CYS A 563 -9.61 0.23 -14.49
CA CYS A 563 -9.48 -1.16 -14.91
C CYS A 563 -8.12 -1.44 -15.56
N LEU A 564 -7.74 -0.60 -16.53
CA LEU A 564 -6.46 -0.72 -17.25
C LEU A 564 -5.25 -0.47 -16.35
N LYS A 565 -5.31 0.53 -15.46
CA LYS A 565 -4.25 0.80 -14.45
C LYS A 565 -4.06 -0.39 -13.51
N THR A 566 -5.15 -0.93 -12.98
CA THR A 566 -5.13 -2.12 -12.11
C THR A 566 -4.50 -3.31 -12.83
N LEU A 567 -4.96 -3.64 -14.05
CA LEU A 567 -4.40 -4.75 -14.83
C LEU A 567 -2.90 -4.54 -15.12
N THR A 568 -2.52 -3.35 -15.58
CA THR A 568 -1.14 -3.01 -15.92
C THR A 568 -0.23 -3.06 -14.69
N GLN A 569 -0.68 -2.61 -13.53
CA GLN A 569 0.10 -2.64 -12.30
C GLN A 569 0.34 -4.08 -11.82
N ILE A 570 -0.70 -4.92 -11.80
CA ILE A 570 -0.57 -6.32 -11.38
C ILE A 570 0.35 -7.09 -12.32
N LEU A 571 0.17 -6.94 -13.64
CA LEU A 571 1.04 -7.59 -14.62
C LEU A 571 2.49 -7.08 -14.53
N SER A 572 2.68 -5.79 -14.20
CA SER A 572 4.03 -5.26 -13.93
C SER A 572 4.69 -5.93 -12.73
N TYR A 573 3.94 -6.41 -11.73
CA TYR A 573 4.47 -7.21 -10.63
C TYR A 573 4.74 -8.66 -11.04
N ILE A 574 3.76 -9.33 -11.64
CA ILE A 574 3.85 -10.74 -12.05
C ILE A 574 5.04 -10.96 -12.99
N LEU A 575 5.25 -10.04 -13.93
CA LEU A 575 6.26 -10.16 -15.00
C LEU A 575 7.59 -9.50 -14.65
N LYS A 576 7.76 -9.01 -13.41
CA LYS A 576 8.96 -8.31 -12.95
C LYS A 576 10.17 -9.25 -12.81
N ASP A 577 11.37 -8.68 -12.91
CA ASP A 577 12.64 -9.30 -12.51
C ASP A 577 12.81 -10.75 -13.02
N ASN A 578 12.59 -10.98 -14.33
CA ASN A 578 12.63 -12.31 -14.94
C ASN A 578 11.66 -13.32 -14.32
N LEU A 579 10.43 -12.88 -14.01
CA LEU A 579 9.31 -13.72 -13.58
C LEU A 579 9.47 -14.33 -12.17
N ILE A 580 10.32 -13.76 -11.32
CA ILE A 580 10.59 -14.30 -9.97
C ILE A 580 9.33 -14.40 -9.10
N PHE A 581 8.34 -13.52 -9.32
CA PHE A 581 7.13 -13.45 -8.51
C PHE A 581 5.98 -14.29 -9.05
N VAL A 582 6.10 -14.92 -10.24
CA VAL A 582 5.04 -15.79 -10.78
C VAL A 582 4.55 -16.86 -9.79
N PRO A 583 5.42 -17.56 -9.03
CA PRO A 583 5.00 -18.56 -8.05
C PRO A 583 4.16 -17.99 -6.89
N ASP A 584 4.33 -16.70 -6.59
CA ASP A 584 3.64 -15.99 -5.50
C ASP A 584 2.20 -15.62 -5.85
N TYR A 585 1.77 -15.83 -7.09
CA TYR A 585 0.44 -15.47 -7.56
C TYR A 585 -0.48 -16.68 -7.79
N ARG A 586 -1.77 -16.46 -7.59
CA ARG A 586 -2.85 -17.33 -8.07
C ARG A 586 -3.81 -16.52 -8.92
N CYS A 587 -4.14 -17.02 -10.10
CA CYS A 587 -5.20 -16.46 -10.94
C CYS A 587 -6.50 -17.20 -10.63
N VAL A 588 -7.57 -16.48 -10.27
CA VAL A 588 -8.81 -17.09 -9.79
C VAL A 588 -10.01 -16.47 -10.48
N ILE A 589 -10.82 -17.32 -11.10
CA ILE A 589 -12.13 -16.93 -11.62
C ILE A 589 -13.16 -17.26 -10.55
N ILE A 590 -13.96 -16.27 -10.13
CA ILE A 590 -15.02 -16.45 -9.13
C ILE A 590 -16.35 -16.00 -9.72
N LYS A 591 -17.35 -16.85 -9.64
CA LYS A 591 -18.76 -16.54 -9.86
C LYS A 591 -19.46 -16.51 -8.51
N SER A 592 -19.91 -15.35 -8.06
CA SER A 592 -20.55 -15.18 -6.76
C SER A 592 -21.89 -14.46 -6.88
N LYS A 593 -22.86 -14.81 -6.04
CA LYS A 593 -24.15 -14.14 -5.95
C LYS A 593 -23.97 -12.76 -5.31
N VAL A 594 -24.47 -11.72 -5.96
CA VAL A 594 -24.43 -10.35 -5.44
C VAL A 594 -25.84 -9.97 -4.97
N SER A 595 -25.96 -9.52 -3.72
CA SER A 595 -27.18 -8.88 -3.25
C SER A 595 -27.12 -7.40 -3.63
N SER A 596 -27.93 -6.99 -4.60
CA SER A 596 -28.13 -5.57 -4.87
C SER A 596 -28.89 -4.95 -3.69
N GLN A 597 -28.16 -4.33 -2.75
CA GLN A 597 -28.76 -3.47 -1.73
C GLN A 597 -29.18 -2.13 -2.35
N SER A 598 -30.08 -2.17 -3.32
CA SER A 598 -30.76 -0.96 -3.76
C SER A 598 -31.78 -0.59 -2.69
N LYS A 599 -31.55 0.52 -1.96
CA LYS A 599 -32.49 1.09 -0.96
C LYS A 599 -33.88 1.45 -1.52
N LYS A 600 -34.14 1.18 -2.81
CA LYS A 600 -35.39 1.44 -3.52
C LYS A 600 -35.71 0.31 -4.52
N LYS A 601 -36.10 -0.88 -4.05
CA LYS A 601 -36.94 -1.84 -4.80
C LYS A 601 -37.34 -3.01 -3.89
N TYR A 602 -38.62 -3.38 -3.94
CA TYR A 602 -39.26 -4.38 -3.05
C TYR A 602 -38.95 -5.85 -3.39
N LEU A 603 -38.00 -6.17 -4.28
CA LEU A 603 -37.58 -7.54 -4.56
C LEU A 603 -36.06 -7.59 -4.85
N PRO A 604 -35.24 -8.31 -4.06
CA PRO A 604 -33.83 -8.51 -4.39
C PRO A 604 -33.72 -9.45 -5.59
N THR A 605 -33.37 -8.91 -6.76
CA THR A 605 -32.99 -9.74 -7.91
C THR A 605 -31.56 -10.23 -7.66
N SER A 606 -31.37 -11.52 -7.40
CA SER A 606 -30.04 -12.08 -7.20
C SER A 606 -29.34 -12.32 -8.53
N SER A 607 -28.50 -11.37 -8.96
CA SER A 607 -27.60 -11.57 -10.11
C SER A 607 -26.29 -12.18 -9.65
N PHE A 608 -25.74 -13.10 -10.45
CA PHE A 608 -24.36 -13.55 -10.29
C PHE A 608 -23.41 -12.51 -10.88
N GLN A 609 -22.29 -12.26 -10.21
CA GLN A 609 -21.17 -11.49 -10.74
C GLN A 609 -19.99 -12.42 -10.95
N ILE A 610 -19.26 -12.21 -12.05
CA ILE A 610 -18.06 -12.97 -12.41
C ILE A 610 -16.87 -12.05 -12.31
N THR A 611 -15.79 -12.54 -11.68
CA THR A 611 -14.59 -11.76 -11.41
C THR A 611 -13.35 -12.57 -11.72
N LEU A 612 -12.39 -11.93 -12.37
CA LEU A 612 -11.02 -12.39 -12.53
C LEU A 612 -10.17 -11.76 -11.43
N ASN A 613 -9.49 -12.58 -10.65
CA ASN A 613 -8.71 -12.15 -9.50
C ASN A 613 -7.27 -12.63 -9.65
N PHE A 614 -6.33 -11.76 -9.36
CA PHE A 614 -4.91 -12.10 -9.20
C PHE A 614 -4.58 -11.95 -7.72
N TRP A 615 -4.46 -13.06 -7.02
CA TRP A 615 -4.14 -13.09 -5.60
C TRP A 615 -2.64 -13.19 -5.42
N CYS A 616 -2.04 -12.13 -4.87
CA CYS A 616 -0.66 -12.13 -4.41
C CYS A 616 -0.61 -12.75 -3.01
N LEU A 617 0.14 -13.84 -2.87
CA LEU A 617 0.28 -14.57 -1.62
C LEU A 617 1.49 -14.10 -0.80
N ASN A 618 2.37 -13.29 -1.39
CA ASN A 618 3.63 -12.87 -0.79
C ASN A 618 3.70 -11.33 -0.69
N PRO A 619 3.73 -10.74 0.52
CA PRO A 619 3.73 -9.28 0.67
C PRO A 619 5.02 -8.62 0.15
N SER A 620 6.12 -9.35 0.02
CA SER A 620 7.40 -8.81 -0.50
C SER A 620 7.29 -8.24 -1.91
N VAL A 621 6.31 -8.70 -2.70
CA VAL A 621 6.08 -8.22 -4.07
C VAL A 621 5.85 -6.71 -4.09
N ALA A 622 4.96 -6.19 -3.22
CA ALA A 622 4.68 -4.76 -3.13
C ALA A 622 5.87 -3.95 -2.59
N PHE A 623 6.65 -4.56 -1.68
CA PHE A 623 7.84 -3.93 -1.09
C PHE A 623 9.05 -3.90 -2.02
N SER A 624 9.07 -4.73 -3.06
CA SER A 624 10.17 -4.80 -4.02
C SER A 624 10.46 -3.45 -4.69
N ASP A 625 9.44 -2.60 -4.88
CA ASP A 625 9.59 -1.25 -5.44
C ASP A 625 10.13 -0.22 -4.45
N LEU A 626 10.02 -0.51 -3.15
CA LEU A 626 10.42 0.41 -2.07
C LEU A 626 11.90 0.23 -1.70
N LYS A 627 12.47 -0.93 -2.01
CA LYS A 627 13.86 -1.28 -1.74
C LYS A 627 14.81 -0.31 -2.43
N ASN A 628 15.78 0.23 -1.69
CA ASN A 628 16.84 1.14 -2.15
C ASN A 628 16.39 2.52 -2.70
N VAL A 629 15.09 2.82 -2.71
CA VAL A 629 14.57 4.12 -3.19
C VAL A 629 14.38 5.10 -2.03
N ILE A 630 13.95 4.59 -0.88
CA ILE A 630 13.63 5.35 0.32
C ILE A 630 14.89 5.57 1.16
N HIS A 631 14.99 6.72 1.85
CA HIS A 631 16.12 7.00 2.74
C HIS A 631 16.19 6.00 3.90
N SER A 632 15.07 5.81 4.59
CA SER A 632 14.91 4.88 5.70
C SER A 632 13.44 4.51 5.85
N ILE A 633 13.17 3.23 6.08
CA ILE A 633 11.85 2.70 6.44
C ILE A 633 11.90 2.28 7.90
N ILE A 634 11.06 2.87 8.73
CA ILE A 634 10.92 2.56 10.16
C ILE A 634 9.55 1.94 10.35
N VAL A 635 9.52 0.66 10.72
CA VAL A 635 8.29 -0.08 10.99
C VAL A 635 8.20 -0.33 12.49
N ALA A 636 7.09 0.10 13.10
CA ALA A 636 6.83 -0.08 14.51
C ALA A 636 5.45 -0.70 14.76
N SER A 637 5.37 -1.65 15.69
CA SER A 637 4.09 -2.11 16.25
C SER A 637 4.29 -2.71 17.65
N GLY A 638 3.19 -2.92 18.37
CA GLY A 638 3.20 -3.59 19.68
C GLY A 638 3.20 -5.11 19.64
N THR A 639 3.12 -5.71 18.45
CA THR A 639 2.93 -7.16 18.28
C THR A 639 3.70 -7.72 17.07
N LEU A 640 4.89 -7.18 16.74
CA LEU A 640 5.68 -7.64 15.57
C LEU A 640 6.51 -8.91 15.83
N SER A 641 6.44 -9.50 17.02
CA SER A 641 7.24 -10.67 17.36
C SER A 641 6.65 -11.96 16.76
N PRO A 642 7.47 -12.87 16.20
CA PRO A 642 8.93 -12.81 16.08
C PRO A 642 9.43 -11.93 14.90
N LEU A 643 10.35 -11.00 15.18
CA LEU A 643 10.82 -10.02 14.19
C LEU A 643 11.47 -10.66 12.95
N ALA A 644 12.19 -11.77 13.10
CA ALA A 644 12.89 -12.41 11.99
C ALA A 644 11.92 -12.97 10.92
N SER A 645 10.76 -13.48 11.35
CA SER A 645 9.72 -13.94 10.43
C SER A 645 9.17 -12.77 9.63
N PHE A 646 8.83 -11.68 10.31
CA PHE A 646 8.30 -10.47 9.70
C PHE A 646 9.25 -9.85 8.66
N GLN A 647 10.56 -9.82 8.95
CA GLN A 647 11.57 -9.34 7.99
C GLN A 647 11.60 -10.19 6.72
N THR A 648 11.47 -11.51 6.87
CA THR A 648 11.50 -12.47 5.76
C THR A 648 10.25 -12.34 4.89
N GLU A 649 9.07 -12.25 5.50
CA GLU A 649 7.78 -12.05 4.80
C GLU A 649 7.79 -10.78 3.95
N LEU A 650 8.28 -9.65 4.49
CA LEU A 650 8.36 -8.40 3.74
C LEU A 650 9.45 -8.39 2.65
N GLY A 651 10.34 -9.39 2.62
CA GLY A 651 11.43 -9.48 1.64
C GLY A 651 12.40 -8.29 1.68
N MET A 652 12.52 -7.62 2.83
CA MET A 652 13.38 -6.44 2.99
C MET A 652 14.28 -6.54 4.22
N PRO A 653 15.56 -6.12 4.10
CA PRO A 653 16.48 -6.13 5.22
C PRO A 653 16.17 -4.97 6.17
N PHE A 654 16.06 -5.28 7.46
CA PHE A 654 15.99 -4.31 8.55
C PHE A 654 17.24 -4.46 9.42
N GLN A 655 18.28 -3.69 9.09
CA GLN A 655 19.60 -3.81 9.72
C GLN A 655 19.59 -3.41 11.21
N ILE A 656 18.56 -2.69 11.64
CA ILE A 656 18.39 -2.25 13.02
C ILE A 656 17.06 -2.79 13.52
N SER A 657 17.10 -3.68 14.50
CA SER A 657 15.92 -4.18 15.19
C SER A 657 15.93 -3.83 16.68
N LEU A 658 14.74 -3.79 17.28
CA LEU A 658 14.54 -3.66 18.71
C LEU A 658 13.28 -4.44 19.11
N GLU A 659 13.39 -5.26 20.14
CA GLU A 659 12.25 -5.76 20.92
C GLU A 659 12.37 -5.14 22.31
N ALA A 660 11.44 -4.24 22.65
CA ALA A 660 11.52 -3.50 23.90
C ALA A 660 10.92 -4.33 25.05
N ASN A 661 11.59 -4.33 26.20
CA ASN A 661 11.08 -4.99 27.39
C ASN A 661 9.74 -4.40 27.84
N HIS A 662 8.88 -5.27 28.36
CA HIS A 662 7.59 -4.88 28.92
C HIS A 662 7.75 -3.97 30.15
N VAL A 663 6.90 -2.95 30.27
CA VAL A 663 6.95 -1.98 31.37
C VAL A 663 6.32 -2.55 32.65
N ILE A 664 5.36 -3.47 32.52
CA ILE A 664 4.69 -4.13 33.65
C ILE A 664 5.59 -5.24 34.21
N SER A 665 5.73 -5.26 35.54
CA SER A 665 6.49 -6.28 36.26
C SER A 665 5.86 -7.67 36.15
N LYS A 666 6.68 -8.73 36.14
CA LYS A 666 6.18 -10.12 36.12
C LYS A 666 5.27 -10.46 37.30
N SER A 667 5.43 -9.78 38.44
CA SER A 667 4.56 -9.94 39.61
C SER A 667 3.12 -9.46 39.39
N GLN A 668 2.89 -8.62 38.38
CA GLN A 668 1.56 -8.07 38.06
C GLN A 668 0.89 -8.79 36.90
N LEU A 669 1.51 -9.84 36.35
CA LEU A 669 1.00 -10.57 35.20
C LEU A 669 1.04 -12.08 35.45
N TRP A 670 -0.11 -12.72 35.35
CA TRP A 670 -0.20 -14.17 35.26
C TRP A 670 -0.61 -14.56 33.84
N VAL A 671 0.20 -15.41 33.20
CA VAL A 671 -0.10 -15.99 31.89
C VAL A 671 -0.10 -17.50 32.06
N GLY A 672 -1.20 -18.15 31.69
CA GLY A 672 -1.35 -19.59 31.79
C GLY A 672 -2.24 -20.12 30.68
N THR A 673 -2.06 -21.40 30.36
CA THR A 673 -2.91 -22.14 29.42
C THR A 673 -3.77 -23.12 30.20
N VAL A 674 -5.08 -23.06 30.01
CA VAL A 674 -6.03 -24.00 30.63
C VAL A 674 -6.36 -25.07 29.61
N GLY A 675 -5.81 -26.28 29.80
CA GLY A 675 -6.00 -27.39 28.85
C GLY A 675 -7.24 -28.26 29.12
N LYS A 676 -7.85 -28.12 30.30
CA LYS A 676 -9.00 -28.93 30.72
C LYS A 676 -10.06 -28.08 31.42
N GLY A 677 -11.32 -28.43 31.20
CA GLY A 677 -12.48 -27.77 31.79
C GLY A 677 -12.74 -28.25 33.23
N PRO A 678 -13.71 -27.62 33.92
CA PRO A 678 -14.09 -27.96 35.28
C PRO A 678 -14.56 -29.42 35.45
N ASN A 679 -15.16 -30.02 34.42
CA ASN A 679 -15.53 -31.44 34.42
C ASN A 679 -14.42 -32.37 33.88
N ASN A 680 -13.17 -31.87 33.80
CA ASN A 680 -11.97 -32.60 33.37
C ASN A 680 -11.97 -33.04 31.89
N ASN A 681 -12.88 -32.51 31.04
CA ASN A 681 -12.78 -32.72 29.60
C ASN A 681 -11.67 -31.85 29.01
N ILE A 682 -11.10 -32.31 27.89
CA ILE A 682 -10.04 -31.57 27.19
C ILE A 682 -10.65 -30.38 26.45
N LEU A 683 -10.12 -29.18 26.71
CA LEU A 683 -10.54 -27.96 26.02
C LEU A 683 -9.85 -27.87 24.65
N ASN A 684 -10.37 -28.61 23.68
CA ASN A 684 -9.88 -28.63 22.31
C ASN A 684 -10.90 -28.02 21.35
N ALA A 685 -10.69 -26.77 20.91
CA ALA A 685 -11.64 -26.03 20.09
C ALA A 685 -11.52 -26.37 18.58
N THR A 686 -11.63 -27.65 18.20
CA THR A 686 -11.76 -28.07 16.78
C THR A 686 -13.20 -28.02 16.31
N TYR A 687 -13.42 -27.87 15.01
CA TYR A 687 -14.77 -27.82 14.40
C TYR A 687 -15.71 -28.94 14.87
N HIS A 688 -15.18 -30.17 14.98
CA HIS A 688 -15.95 -31.32 15.45
C HIS A 688 -16.26 -31.29 16.94
N ASN A 689 -15.35 -30.77 17.77
CA ASN A 689 -15.50 -30.80 19.21
C ASN A 689 -16.31 -29.61 19.75
N THR A 690 -16.24 -28.45 19.08
CA THR A 690 -16.95 -27.22 19.48
C THR A 690 -18.47 -27.36 19.46
N SER A 691 -19.02 -28.30 18.68
CA SER A 691 -20.45 -28.58 18.61
C SER A 691 -20.95 -29.53 19.71
N THR A 692 -20.04 -30.13 20.50
CA THR A 692 -20.42 -31.05 21.57
C THR A 692 -20.87 -30.27 22.81
N PHE A 693 -21.94 -30.75 23.48
CA PHE A 693 -22.42 -30.15 24.71
C PHE A 693 -21.35 -30.19 25.82
N ALA A 694 -20.61 -31.28 25.94
CA ALA A 694 -19.54 -31.40 26.93
C ALA A 694 -18.49 -30.29 26.82
N PHE A 695 -18.07 -29.93 25.60
CA PHE A 695 -17.14 -28.82 25.40
C PHE A 695 -17.79 -27.47 25.73
N GLN A 696 -19.03 -27.24 25.28
CA GLN A 696 -19.75 -25.98 25.52
C GLN A 696 -20.01 -25.75 27.01
N ASP A 697 -20.42 -26.79 27.73
CA ASP A 697 -20.67 -26.76 29.17
C ASP A 697 -19.38 -26.49 29.95
N ASP A 698 -18.27 -27.15 29.60
CA ASP A 698 -16.98 -26.93 30.27
C ASP A 698 -16.40 -25.54 30.01
N VAL A 699 -16.52 -25.02 28.79
CA VAL A 699 -16.10 -23.65 28.47
C VAL A 699 -17.00 -22.64 29.20
N GLY A 700 -18.31 -22.87 29.21
CA GLY A 700 -19.28 -22.03 29.90
C GLY A 700 -19.02 -21.95 31.41
N GLU A 701 -18.85 -23.11 32.05
CA GLU A 701 -18.56 -23.20 33.48
C GLU A 701 -17.19 -22.57 33.81
N LEU A 702 -16.16 -22.79 32.98
CA LEU A 702 -14.86 -22.15 33.16
C LEU A 702 -14.96 -20.62 33.14
N ILE A 703 -15.66 -20.05 32.15
CA ILE A 703 -15.85 -18.61 32.04
C ILE A 703 -16.66 -18.08 33.23
N TYR A 704 -17.71 -18.81 33.64
CA TYR A 704 -18.52 -18.47 34.81
C TYR A 704 -17.65 -18.38 36.07
N GLN A 705 -16.83 -19.40 36.34
CA GLN A 705 -15.93 -19.42 37.50
C GLN A 705 -14.90 -18.28 37.46
N VAL A 706 -14.33 -17.97 36.30
CA VAL A 706 -13.42 -16.82 36.14
C VAL A 706 -14.14 -15.51 36.46
N CYS A 707 -15.36 -15.32 35.96
CA CYS A 707 -16.17 -14.12 36.22
C CYS A 707 -16.57 -13.97 37.70
N CYS A 708 -16.76 -15.07 38.43
CA CYS A 708 -17.05 -15.02 39.86
C CYS A 708 -15.85 -14.57 40.70
N VAL A 709 -14.62 -14.82 40.24
CA VAL A 709 -13.39 -14.53 40.98
C VAL A 709 -12.77 -13.19 40.60
N ILE A 710 -12.83 -12.81 39.31
CA ILE A 710 -12.15 -11.61 38.80
C ILE A 710 -13.06 -10.38 38.92
N PRO A 711 -12.74 -9.41 39.81
CA PRO A 711 -13.53 -8.19 39.95
C PRO A 711 -13.26 -7.22 38.79
N HIS A 712 -14.17 -6.27 38.59
CA HIS A 712 -14.02 -5.13 37.66
C HIS A 712 -14.05 -5.45 36.16
N GLY A 713 -14.35 -6.70 35.79
CA GLY A 713 -14.70 -7.09 34.42
C GLY A 713 -13.71 -8.05 33.78
N VAL A 714 -14.24 -8.87 32.86
CA VAL A 714 -13.50 -9.89 32.11
C VAL A 714 -13.63 -9.59 30.63
N LEU A 715 -12.50 -9.60 29.91
CA LEU A 715 -12.47 -9.51 28.46
C LEU A 715 -12.24 -10.91 27.88
N CYS A 716 -13.25 -11.46 27.22
CA CYS A 716 -13.21 -12.78 26.60
C CYS A 716 -13.22 -12.66 25.07
N PHE A 717 -12.24 -13.26 24.41
CA PHE A 717 -12.19 -13.35 22.95
C PHE A 717 -12.62 -14.75 22.50
N CYS A 718 -13.67 -14.83 21.70
CA CYS A 718 -14.19 -16.10 21.16
C CYS A 718 -13.92 -16.20 19.65
N LEU A 719 -13.56 -17.39 19.18
CA LEU A 719 -13.54 -17.71 17.75
C LEU A 719 -14.98 -18.02 17.31
N LEU A 720 -15.63 -17.07 16.64
CA LEU A 720 -16.90 -17.32 15.96
C LEU A 720 -16.61 -18.02 14.63
N THR A 721 -16.63 -19.35 14.63
CA THR A 721 -16.84 -20.10 13.38
C THR A 721 -18.28 -19.85 12.95
N VAL A 722 -18.45 -18.93 12.01
CA VAL A 722 -19.76 -18.65 11.39
C VAL A 722 -20.19 -19.91 10.63
N CYS A 723 -21.15 -20.65 11.18
CA CYS A 723 -21.89 -21.70 10.47
C CYS A 723 -22.97 -21.10 9.56
#